data_AF-A0A3R7NS80-F1
#
_entry.id   AF-A0A3R7NS80-F1
#
_cell.length_a   1.000
_cell.length_b   1.000
_cell.length_c   1.000
_cell.angle_alpha   90.00
_cell.angle_beta   90.00
_cell.angle_gamma   90.00
#
_symmetry.space_group_name_H-M   'P 1'
#
loop_
_entity.id
_entity.type
_entity.pdbx_description
1 polymer ?
#
loop_
_entity_poly.entity_id
_entity_poly.type
_entity_poly.pdbx_seq_one_letter_code
_entity_poly.pdbx_strand_id
1 'polypeptide(L)'
;MLVFVAHGVIFSVGILVLAAQWEAVHMSTVRLPSVPPRKHVLDNRVQRSMHGWSVIEKISDFTHAVCRVTDGRGSAILIACPSADSTIRCDAFHKGQQHPQMRRNDIGVLLTTSFVFPSREEAQGSTVTFLEQPIAGTSAREGRCVEPLQVPVSVDKVFVCSTSNAPPRMRSKWGGVGASMSVSGNSRSVDYDTTRRSSMYTLNHSFMREEHAEEEELGYTLTFCDMSRMWDGGMSSNSFAKGSYLGGHPPVSSDVSISVSCAAPFFPVLQTRLSASASERHETSNNVSVPCFFRTESFGVRSAPQLRESCLIKPLPLPLLLSRIPPVRVGDCHLMITHVNGKERHYVVQTVKQVGKDSCEYDFFDPASEFSSGGPIFDMLGNFVAIQHQSGDHSYGIFTTSIVRHLFQSSVLGVCRVPIIDVGVDEAKFDMNAVVPDEVFNQPFHLNQRYCVFNVGAGDQLIEFDDFERMRMRSNIRGSTLPPSLVAPASDEVWQEFYHGFNSLILILHAFSHVPKLTKLALEEITSHKHRKDLPNVSSLGGIGLVLEIIDGYPENEEVVLAALTVLARASLYTSNREAICRCDGVLTVLEIMNEYSHHGNIQLWGFCCLYNVMASDSPVRTDSIEIFAHSQGIPLAIEALCVHRAQRYLLRYTAFALSCVAHEDARHVSAMIRGGIADVIVDRMNENEDDPFVFLGLATLLRELLYLFGSGVLLFTGDAPSDACALEVATWADGAPMPLWDASNCCSCSGEVGGALLAALIDGKVLTILGKVMACESLNHYSTAAMTLLGVCSDAVLMLLSCGATELKRELVSTTLKQTCVNIVQNFSTEKVLLKRTQQIVNVFSSFA
;
A
#
# COMPACT_ATOMS: atom_id res chain seq x y z
N MET A 1 -35.91 18.51 2.41
CA MET A 1 -37.29 18.07 2.15
C MET A 1 -37.44 16.68 2.78
N LEU A 2 -38.19 16.58 3.90
CA LEU A 2 -38.90 15.41 4.50
C LEU A 2 -38.09 14.09 4.74
N VAL A 3 -38.05 13.39 5.89
CA VAL A 3 -38.88 13.27 7.12
C VAL A 3 -38.08 12.62 8.27
N PHE A 4 -38.40 13.03 9.50
CA PHE A 4 -38.08 12.42 10.80
C PHE A 4 -38.69 11.02 11.00
N VAL A 5 -37.97 10.08 11.62
CA VAL A 5 -38.59 9.05 12.48
C VAL A 5 -37.76 8.87 13.75
N ALA A 6 -38.41 9.15 14.89
CA ALA A 6 -37.97 8.79 16.22
C ALA A 6 -38.84 7.63 16.75
N HIS A 7 -38.25 6.84 17.66
CA HIS A 7 -38.79 5.77 18.55
C HIS A 7 -37.97 4.48 18.38
N GLY A 8 -37.55 3.77 19.43
CA GLY A 8 -37.89 3.89 20.84
C GLY A 8 -36.88 3.17 21.73
N VAL A 9 -36.85 3.65 22.97
CA VAL A 9 -36.19 3.08 24.14
C VAL A 9 -37.06 1.93 24.65
N ILE A 10 -36.48 0.74 24.85
CA ILE A 10 -37.06 -0.31 25.69
C ILE A 10 -36.00 -0.76 26.71
N PHE A 11 -36.36 -0.56 27.97
CA PHE A 11 -35.74 -1.11 29.18
C PHE A 11 -35.70 -2.64 29.14
N SER A 12 -34.62 -3.24 29.64
CA SER A 12 -34.70 -4.55 30.30
C SER A 12 -33.75 -4.56 31.50
N VAL A 13 -34.37 -4.45 32.67
CA VAL A 13 -33.80 -4.64 34.00
C VAL A 13 -34.07 -6.09 34.40
N GLY A 14 -33.03 -6.74 34.94
CA GLY A 14 -33.15 -7.82 35.91
C GLY A 14 -33.14 -9.24 35.34
N ILE A 15 -32.14 -10.02 35.76
CA ILE A 15 -32.35 -11.07 36.78
C ILE A 15 -30.99 -11.48 37.37
N LEU A 16 -30.96 -11.40 38.70
CA LEU A 16 -29.98 -11.88 39.67
C LEU A 16 -29.90 -13.43 39.64
N VAL A 17 -29.04 -14.02 40.49
CA VAL A 17 -28.98 -15.46 40.91
C VAL A 17 -27.89 -16.26 40.15
N LEU A 18 -26.92 -16.98 40.74
CA LEU A 18 -26.67 -17.47 42.09
C LEU A 18 -25.15 -17.70 42.29
N ALA A 19 -24.68 -17.43 43.51
CA ALA A 19 -23.37 -17.82 44.00
C ALA A 19 -23.24 -19.35 44.08
N ALA A 20 -22.13 -19.89 43.57
CA ALA A 20 -21.72 -21.27 43.83
C ALA A 20 -20.70 -21.29 44.97
N GLN A 21 -21.17 -21.64 46.16
CA GLN A 21 -20.39 -22.09 47.30
C GLN A 21 -19.82 -23.48 46.97
N TRP A 22 -18.49 -23.63 46.96
CA TRP A 22 -17.85 -24.95 46.90
C TRP A 22 -17.51 -25.41 48.31
N GLU A 23 -18.14 -26.51 48.73
CA GLU A 23 -17.84 -27.25 49.94
C GLU A 23 -16.47 -27.92 49.83
N ALA A 24 -15.60 -27.61 50.78
CA ALA A 24 -14.35 -28.31 50.99
C ALA A 24 -14.63 -29.68 51.62
N VAL A 25 -14.60 -30.74 50.81
CA VAL A 25 -14.57 -32.12 51.30
C VAL A 25 -13.14 -32.47 51.71
N HIS A 26 -12.96 -32.71 53.01
CA HIS A 26 -11.75 -33.27 53.60
C HIS A 26 -11.42 -34.64 52.96
N MET A 27 -10.45 -34.69 52.06
CA MET A 27 -9.79 -35.94 51.67
C MET A 27 -8.69 -36.29 52.67
N SER A 28 -8.88 -37.40 53.38
CA SER A 28 -7.88 -38.02 54.24
C SER A 28 -6.67 -38.45 53.41
N THR A 29 -5.51 -37.91 53.77
CA THR A 29 -4.22 -38.15 53.11
C THR A 29 -3.72 -39.56 53.44
N VAL A 30 -3.86 -40.50 52.50
CA VAL A 30 -3.14 -41.78 52.55
C VAL A 30 -1.67 -41.50 52.23
N ARG A 31 -0.80 -41.68 53.23
CA ARG A 31 0.66 -41.58 53.08
C ARG A 31 1.16 -42.73 52.20
N LEU A 32 1.41 -42.45 50.94
CA LEU A 32 2.22 -43.31 50.07
C LEU A 32 3.72 -43.11 50.40
N PRO A 33 4.55 -44.16 50.27
CA PRO A 33 5.97 -44.09 50.58
C PRO A 33 6.69 -43.06 49.70
N SER A 34 7.47 -42.18 50.34
CA SER A 34 8.21 -41.11 49.68
C SER A 34 9.22 -41.67 48.67
N VAL A 35 8.95 -41.46 47.39
CA VAL A 35 9.92 -41.69 46.32
C VAL A 35 11.11 -40.75 46.55
N PRO A 36 12.37 -41.23 46.48
CA PRO A 36 13.54 -40.40 46.74
C PRO A 36 13.62 -39.24 45.72
N PRO A 37 13.94 -38.00 46.18
CA PRO A 37 13.84 -36.78 45.36
C PRO A 37 14.67 -36.81 44.08
N ARG A 38 15.76 -37.61 44.03
CA ARG A 38 16.57 -37.79 42.82
C ARG A 38 15.85 -38.54 41.69
N LYS A 39 14.95 -39.47 41.99
CA LYS A 39 14.24 -40.25 40.97
C LYS A 39 13.19 -39.38 40.25
N HIS A 40 12.51 -38.52 41.00
CA HIS A 40 11.52 -37.58 40.47
C HIS A 40 12.12 -36.53 39.51
N VAL A 41 13.38 -36.11 39.75
CA VAL A 41 14.08 -35.17 38.87
C VAL A 41 14.47 -35.83 37.54
N LEU A 42 14.92 -37.09 37.55
CA LEU A 42 15.27 -37.82 36.33
C LEU A 42 14.04 -38.14 35.47
N ASP A 43 12.94 -38.61 36.07
CA ASP A 43 11.71 -38.93 35.34
C ASP A 43 11.12 -37.67 34.68
N ASN A 44 11.13 -36.54 35.40
CA ASN A 44 10.73 -35.24 34.84
C ASN A 44 11.61 -34.81 33.65
N ARG A 45 12.92 -35.09 33.69
CA ARG A 45 13.84 -34.73 32.59
C ARG A 45 13.57 -35.56 31.34
N VAL A 46 13.35 -36.86 31.47
CA VAL A 46 13.03 -37.75 30.34
C VAL A 46 11.69 -37.35 29.71
N GLN A 47 10.67 -37.11 30.54
CA GLN A 47 9.36 -36.70 30.05
C GLN A 47 9.40 -35.34 29.34
N ARG A 48 10.10 -34.34 29.89
CA ARG A 48 10.34 -33.04 29.21
C ARG A 48 11.09 -33.21 27.90
N SER A 49 12.06 -34.12 27.84
CA SER A 49 12.81 -34.40 26.61
C SER A 49 11.88 -34.99 25.54
N MET A 50 11.05 -35.98 25.87
CA MET A 50 10.07 -36.58 24.95
C MET A 50 9.07 -35.56 24.42
N HIS A 51 8.59 -34.68 25.30
CA HIS A 51 7.70 -33.57 24.93
C HIS A 51 8.38 -32.60 23.97
N GLY A 52 9.64 -32.21 24.24
CA GLY A 52 10.43 -31.35 23.36
C GLY A 52 10.62 -31.95 21.96
N TRP A 53 10.92 -33.25 21.87
CA TRP A 53 11.10 -33.94 20.59
C TRP A 53 9.84 -33.89 19.70
N SER A 54 8.66 -34.06 20.29
CA SER A 54 7.40 -33.98 19.54
C SER A 54 7.17 -32.59 18.94
N VAL A 55 7.58 -31.52 19.63
CA VAL A 55 7.49 -30.16 19.10
C VAL A 55 8.52 -29.93 18.00
N ILE A 56 9.77 -30.34 18.23
CA ILE A 56 10.87 -30.23 17.25
C ILE A 56 10.47 -30.85 15.90
N GLU A 57 9.79 -32.00 15.91
CA GLU A 57 9.31 -32.64 14.69
C GLU A 57 8.35 -31.73 13.91
N LYS A 58 7.40 -31.08 14.59
CA LYS A 58 6.40 -30.17 13.99
C LYS A 58 7.00 -28.89 13.41
N ILE A 59 8.09 -28.40 14.00
CA ILE A 59 8.75 -27.13 13.62
C ILE A 59 10.07 -27.33 12.87
N SER A 60 10.43 -28.58 12.57
CA SER A 60 11.72 -28.95 11.95
C SER A 60 12.04 -28.12 10.71
N ASP A 61 11.01 -27.85 9.90
CA ASP A 61 11.00 -27.00 8.72
C ASP A 61 11.38 -25.53 8.94
N PHE A 62 11.47 -25.05 10.18
CA PHE A 62 11.80 -23.66 10.50
C PHE A 62 13.00 -23.51 11.43
N THR A 63 13.48 -24.62 12.01
CA THR A 63 14.61 -24.56 12.94
C THR A 63 15.90 -24.02 12.30
N HIS A 64 16.04 -24.09 10.98
CA HIS A 64 17.16 -23.46 10.26
C HIS A 64 17.05 -21.95 10.13
N ALA A 65 15.88 -21.34 10.35
CA ALA A 65 15.71 -19.89 10.37
C ALA A 65 16.42 -19.23 11.56
N VAL A 66 16.78 -20.00 12.59
CA VAL A 66 17.49 -19.51 13.77
C VAL A 66 18.98 -19.45 13.49
N CYS A 67 19.55 -18.25 13.51
CA CYS A 67 20.97 -18.00 13.32
C CYS A 67 21.66 -17.53 14.59
N ARG A 68 22.98 -17.72 14.63
CA ARG A 68 23.86 -17.20 15.69
C ARG A 68 24.44 -15.86 15.25
N VAL A 69 24.49 -14.90 16.16
CA VAL A 69 25.18 -13.62 15.92
C VAL A 69 26.67 -13.78 16.23
N THR A 70 27.56 -13.37 15.34
CA THR A 70 29.00 -13.71 15.41
C THR A 70 29.74 -13.21 16.63
N ASP A 71 29.27 -12.14 17.25
CA ASP A 71 29.87 -11.60 18.48
C ASP A 71 29.47 -12.42 19.72
N GLY A 72 28.71 -13.51 19.52
CA GLY A 72 28.26 -14.38 20.60
C GLY A 72 27.36 -13.65 21.58
N ARG A 73 26.49 -12.75 21.09
CA ARG A 73 25.52 -12.00 21.93
C ARG A 73 24.15 -12.65 22.00
N GLY A 74 23.96 -13.77 21.29
CA GLY A 74 22.71 -14.51 21.24
C GLY A 74 22.39 -14.98 19.83
N SER A 75 21.08 -15.07 19.56
CA SER A 75 20.49 -15.57 18.32
C SER A 75 19.66 -14.50 17.62
N ALA A 76 19.37 -14.72 16.35
CA ALA A 76 18.35 -14.01 15.62
C ALA A 76 17.50 -15.00 14.81
N ILE A 77 16.34 -14.55 14.36
CA ILE A 77 15.37 -15.35 13.62
C ILE A 77 15.17 -14.71 12.26
N LEU A 78 15.42 -15.45 11.20
CA LEU A 78 14.99 -15.06 9.85
C LEU A 78 13.48 -15.23 9.75
N ILE A 79 12.73 -14.13 9.76
CA ILE A 79 11.26 -14.15 9.75
C ILE A 79 10.66 -13.93 8.36
N ALA A 80 11.45 -13.34 7.44
CA ALA A 80 11.04 -13.17 6.06
C ALA A 80 12.25 -13.10 5.13
N CYS A 81 12.03 -13.49 3.88
CA CYS A 81 12.87 -13.13 2.75
C CYS A 81 11.93 -12.50 1.73
N PRO A 82 11.78 -11.16 1.72
CA PRO A 82 11.02 -10.43 0.72
C PRO A 82 11.59 -10.71 -0.69
N SER A 83 11.27 -11.86 -1.27
CA SER A 83 11.64 -12.17 -2.64
C SER A 83 10.93 -11.18 -3.55
N ALA A 84 11.60 -10.77 -4.62
CA ALA A 84 11.00 -9.99 -5.68
C ALA A 84 9.86 -10.75 -6.41
N ASP A 85 9.70 -12.06 -6.17
CA ASP A 85 8.75 -12.95 -6.87
C ASP A 85 7.27 -12.83 -6.43
N SER A 86 6.87 -11.81 -5.64
CA SER A 86 5.44 -11.54 -5.42
C SER A 86 4.78 -10.74 -6.54
N THR A 87 5.55 -10.21 -7.51
CA THR A 87 4.99 -9.95 -8.83
C THR A 87 4.84 -11.30 -9.51
N ILE A 88 3.63 -11.84 -9.41
CA ILE A 88 3.16 -12.95 -10.22
C ILE A 88 3.64 -12.69 -11.65
N ARG A 89 4.62 -13.47 -12.11
CA ARG A 89 4.94 -13.59 -13.52
C ARG A 89 3.69 -14.12 -14.21
N CYS A 90 2.85 -13.22 -14.68
CA CYS A 90 2.02 -13.48 -15.84
C CYS A 90 2.98 -13.73 -17.01
N ASP A 91 3.29 -15.01 -17.28
CA ASP A 91 4.12 -15.48 -18.39
C ASP A 91 3.45 -15.23 -19.76
N ALA A 92 3.01 -14.01 -20.03
CA ALA A 92 2.19 -13.67 -21.19
C ALA A 92 2.74 -12.52 -22.04
N PHE A 93 4.03 -12.17 -21.99
CA PHE A 93 4.61 -11.32 -23.05
C PHE A 93 6.03 -11.75 -23.47
N HIS A 94 6.07 -12.54 -24.53
CA HIS A 94 7.24 -12.67 -25.41
C HIS A 94 7.18 -11.60 -26.50
N LYS A 95 8.05 -10.57 -26.41
CA LYS A 95 9.02 -10.18 -27.46
C LYS A 95 9.54 -8.75 -27.23
N GLY A 96 10.84 -8.66 -26.90
CA GLY A 96 11.71 -7.73 -27.65
C GLY A 96 12.08 -6.37 -27.06
N GLN A 97 11.84 -6.06 -25.79
CA GLN A 97 12.43 -4.87 -25.16
C GLN A 97 13.24 -5.25 -23.92
N GLN A 98 14.47 -4.74 -23.87
CA GLN A 98 15.40 -4.88 -22.75
C GLN A 98 14.84 -4.11 -21.56
N HIS A 99 14.03 -4.74 -20.72
CA HIS A 99 13.67 -4.15 -19.43
C HIS A 99 14.94 -4.01 -18.58
N PRO A 100 15.09 -2.89 -17.83
CA PRO A 100 16.15 -2.75 -16.86
C PRO A 100 16.07 -3.92 -15.89
N GLN A 101 17.16 -4.68 -15.77
CA GLN A 101 17.29 -5.77 -14.80
C GLN A 101 17.09 -5.19 -13.41
N MET A 102 15.85 -5.21 -12.89
CA MET A 102 15.58 -5.03 -11.48
C MET A 102 16.37 -6.09 -10.74
N ARG A 103 17.48 -5.68 -10.13
CA ARG A 103 18.32 -6.57 -9.32
C ARG A 103 17.42 -7.19 -8.26
N ARG A 104 17.38 -8.53 -8.22
CA ARG A 104 16.76 -9.27 -7.12
C ARG A 104 17.40 -8.78 -5.83
N ASN A 105 16.60 -8.17 -4.98
CA ASN A 105 17.05 -7.77 -3.66
C ASN A 105 17.00 -9.02 -2.77
N ASP A 106 18.14 -9.70 -2.63
CA ASP A 106 18.29 -10.85 -1.74
C ASP A 106 18.38 -10.39 -0.28
N ILE A 107 17.31 -9.79 0.24
CA ILE A 107 17.26 -9.25 1.59
C ILE A 107 16.50 -10.23 2.49
N GLY A 108 17.08 -10.58 3.63
CA GLY A 108 16.40 -11.27 4.72
C GLY A 108 15.99 -10.29 5.83
N VAL A 109 14.91 -10.59 6.55
CA VAL A 109 14.46 -9.82 7.71
C VAL A 109 14.71 -10.63 8.97
N LEU A 110 15.50 -10.06 9.88
CA LEU A 110 15.88 -10.65 11.15
C LEU A 110 15.07 -10.04 12.30
N LEU A 111 14.55 -10.92 13.16
CA LEU A 111 13.95 -10.57 14.45
C LEU A 111 14.84 -11.09 15.57
N THR A 112 15.14 -10.25 16.56
CA THR A 112 15.87 -10.63 17.78
C THR A 112 15.42 -9.77 18.97
N THR A 113 16.03 -9.92 20.14
CA THR A 113 15.79 -9.05 21.29
C THR A 113 16.65 -7.79 21.23
N SER A 114 16.20 -6.71 21.89
CA SER A 114 16.98 -5.47 22.03
C SER A 114 18.30 -5.71 22.78
N PHE A 115 18.43 -6.79 23.55
CA PHE A 115 19.70 -7.17 24.16
C PHE A 115 20.76 -7.59 23.11
N VAL A 116 20.34 -8.32 22.07
CA VAL A 116 21.25 -8.80 21.02
C VAL A 116 21.71 -7.64 20.14
N PHE A 117 20.77 -6.78 19.74
CA PHE A 117 21.02 -5.58 18.96
C PHE A 117 20.39 -4.35 19.61
N PRO A 118 21.07 -3.72 20.60
CA PRO A 118 20.49 -2.60 21.36
C PRO A 118 20.48 -1.30 20.58
N SER A 119 21.45 -1.12 19.68
CA SER A 119 21.55 0.07 18.84
C SER A 119 21.99 -0.27 17.42
N ARG A 120 21.79 0.70 16.52
CA ARG A 120 22.17 0.60 15.11
C ARG A 120 23.68 0.38 14.96
N GLU A 121 24.47 1.06 15.78
CA GLU A 121 25.93 1.02 15.75
C GLU A 121 26.47 -0.34 16.18
N GLU A 122 25.82 -1.00 17.14
CA GLU A 122 26.23 -2.34 17.58
C GLU A 122 25.81 -3.43 16.60
N ALA A 123 24.68 -3.25 15.90
CA ALA A 123 24.27 -4.16 14.83
C ALA A 123 25.07 -3.94 13.52
N GLN A 124 25.60 -2.74 13.29
CA GLN A 124 26.43 -2.43 12.12
C GLN A 124 27.72 -3.27 12.13
N GLY A 125 27.96 -4.00 11.05
CA GLY A 125 29.16 -4.85 10.91
C GLY A 125 29.05 -6.21 11.59
N SER A 126 27.95 -6.47 12.31
CA SER A 126 27.63 -7.81 12.78
C SER A 126 27.35 -8.74 11.59
N THR A 127 27.62 -10.03 11.79
CA THR A 127 27.22 -11.07 10.85
C THR A 127 26.40 -12.12 11.59
N VAL A 128 25.54 -12.83 10.87
CA VAL A 128 24.79 -13.96 11.41
C VAL A 128 25.11 -15.23 10.64
N THR A 129 25.16 -16.34 11.35
CA THR A 129 25.52 -17.65 10.79
C THR A 129 24.34 -18.62 10.91
N PHE A 130 23.90 -19.17 9.79
CA PHE A 130 22.86 -20.18 9.67
C PHE A 130 23.47 -21.57 9.48
N LEU A 131 22.65 -22.62 9.68
CA LEU A 131 22.97 -24.02 9.34
C LEU A 131 24.23 -24.59 10.03
N GLU A 132 24.63 -24.07 11.20
CA GLU A 132 25.85 -24.48 11.92
C GLU A 132 25.84 -25.95 12.40
N GLN A 133 24.69 -26.62 12.42
CA GLN A 133 24.53 -27.96 12.97
C GLN A 133 23.65 -28.86 12.09
N PRO A 134 23.76 -30.20 12.22
CA PRO A 134 22.81 -31.10 11.58
C PRO A 134 21.43 -30.87 12.18
N ILE A 135 20.54 -30.31 11.38
CA ILE A 135 19.18 -30.01 11.79
C ILE A 135 18.30 -31.23 11.53
N ALA A 136 17.54 -31.66 12.53
CA ALA A 136 16.52 -32.68 12.33
C ALA A 136 15.52 -32.21 11.26
N GLY A 137 15.44 -32.91 10.13
CA GLY A 137 14.50 -32.61 9.04
C GLY A 137 15.10 -32.01 7.76
N THR A 138 16.36 -31.58 7.74
CA THR A 138 17.03 -31.06 6.52
C THR A 138 17.75 -32.16 5.72
N SER A 139 18.48 -31.79 4.66
CA SER A 139 19.40 -32.65 3.89
C SER A 139 20.44 -33.39 4.75
N ALA A 140 20.58 -33.02 6.02
CA ALA A 140 21.30 -33.82 7.03
C ALA A 140 20.67 -35.21 7.24
N ARG A 141 19.34 -35.38 7.04
CA ARG A 141 18.68 -36.70 6.96
C ARG A 141 19.20 -37.55 5.79
N GLU A 142 19.68 -36.90 4.73
CA GLU A 142 20.31 -37.56 3.58
C GLU A 142 21.82 -37.78 3.78
N GLY A 143 22.35 -37.52 4.98
CA GLY A 143 23.78 -37.68 5.30
C GLY A 143 24.68 -36.62 4.69
N ARG A 144 24.14 -35.52 4.16
CA ARG A 144 24.94 -34.42 3.59
C ARG A 144 25.41 -33.48 4.70
N CYS A 145 26.71 -33.18 4.71
CA CYS A 145 27.24 -32.08 5.50
C CYS A 145 26.73 -30.77 4.89
N VAL A 146 26.04 -29.95 5.69
CA VAL A 146 25.56 -28.64 5.26
C VAL A 146 26.57 -27.61 5.76
N GLU A 147 27.15 -26.82 4.85
CA GLU A 147 28.09 -25.78 5.24
C GLU A 147 27.34 -24.62 5.92
N PRO A 148 27.89 -24.06 7.02
CA PRO A 148 27.31 -22.89 7.66
C PRO A 148 27.25 -21.70 6.68
N LEU A 149 26.11 -21.02 6.63
CA LEU A 149 25.93 -19.84 5.78
C LEU A 149 26.09 -18.58 6.65
N GLN A 150 27.16 -17.82 6.43
CA GLN A 150 27.39 -16.55 7.10
C GLN A 150 26.97 -15.38 6.22
N VAL A 151 26.09 -14.53 6.74
CA VAL A 151 25.57 -13.34 6.06
C VAL A 151 25.75 -12.08 6.90
N PRO A 152 26.07 -10.93 6.29
CA PRO A 152 26.19 -9.67 7.02
C PRO A 152 24.82 -9.09 7.36
N VAL A 153 24.74 -8.41 8.50
CA VAL A 153 23.58 -7.61 8.92
C VAL A 153 23.63 -6.24 8.24
N SER A 154 22.48 -5.79 7.75
CA SER A 154 22.30 -4.54 7.01
C SER A 154 21.36 -3.61 7.78
N VAL A 155 21.94 -2.67 8.51
CA VAL A 155 21.18 -1.71 9.34
C VAL A 155 20.92 -0.38 8.63
N ASP A 156 21.48 -0.18 7.44
CA ASP A 156 21.38 1.02 6.61
C ASP A 156 19.95 1.25 6.12
N LYS A 157 19.22 0.17 5.83
CA LYS A 157 17.85 0.22 5.32
C LYS A 157 16.80 0.22 6.41
N VAL A 158 16.83 -0.78 7.31
CA VAL A 158 15.84 -0.92 8.38
C VAL A 158 16.54 -1.33 9.68
N PHE A 159 16.26 -0.56 10.73
CA PHE A 159 16.60 -0.89 12.11
C PHE A 159 15.50 -0.35 13.01
N VAL A 160 14.75 -1.26 13.65
CA VAL A 160 13.68 -0.90 14.57
C VAL A 160 13.96 -1.57 15.89
N CYS A 161 14.02 -0.79 16.97
CA CYS A 161 14.24 -1.29 18.33
C CYS A 161 13.09 -0.78 19.21
N SER A 162 12.38 -1.68 19.89
CA SER A 162 11.18 -1.29 20.66
C SER A 162 11.49 -0.46 21.91
N THR A 163 12.76 -0.39 22.33
CA THR A 163 13.22 0.30 23.55
C THR A 163 14.06 1.55 23.24
N SER A 164 14.15 1.99 21.97
CA SER A 164 15.05 3.07 21.56
C SER A 164 14.72 4.46 22.14
N ASN A 165 13.52 4.62 22.74
CA ASN A 165 13.11 5.89 23.35
C ASN A 165 13.70 6.08 24.76
N ALA A 166 14.33 5.05 25.33
CA ALA A 166 15.04 5.18 26.59
C ALA A 166 16.33 6.00 26.38
N PRO A 167 16.63 7.01 27.23
CA PRO A 167 17.86 7.78 27.14
C PRO A 167 19.07 6.83 27.16
N PRO A 168 20.10 7.06 26.32
CA PRO A 168 21.22 6.15 26.17
C PRO A 168 21.87 5.90 27.53
N ARG A 169 21.68 4.68 28.05
CA ARG A 169 22.33 4.26 29.29
C ARG A 169 23.82 4.21 29.00
N MET A 170 24.59 5.02 29.72
CA MET A 170 26.04 5.02 29.65
C MET A 170 26.54 3.69 30.25
N ARG A 171 26.57 2.62 29.45
CA ARG A 171 27.08 1.31 29.89
C ARG A 171 28.50 1.52 30.36
N SER A 172 28.76 1.21 31.63
CA SER A 172 30.12 1.09 32.12
C SER A 172 30.83 0.07 31.23
N LYS A 173 31.97 0.49 30.67
CA LYS A 173 32.78 -0.31 29.76
C LYS A 173 33.29 -1.52 30.57
N TRP A 174 32.52 -2.60 30.65
CA TRP A 174 33.01 -3.87 31.17
C TRP A 174 34.12 -4.30 30.22
N GLY A 175 35.37 -4.16 30.68
CA GLY A 175 36.56 -4.38 29.88
C GLY A 175 36.54 -5.76 29.25
N GLY A 176 36.73 -5.81 27.94
CA GLY A 176 36.84 -7.02 27.15
C GLY A 176 38.07 -7.84 27.52
N VAL A 177 38.03 -8.50 28.66
CA VAL A 177 38.85 -9.68 28.94
C VAL A 177 37.93 -10.87 28.70
N GLY A 178 38.22 -11.64 27.67
CA GLY A 178 37.40 -12.76 27.21
C GLY A 178 36.94 -13.65 28.37
N ALA A 179 35.65 -13.95 28.40
CA ALA A 179 35.05 -14.92 29.29
C ALA A 179 35.56 -16.32 28.94
N SER A 180 36.73 -16.65 29.46
CA SER A 180 37.20 -18.02 29.67
C SER A 180 37.49 -18.16 31.17
N MET A 181 36.42 -18.20 31.97
CA MET A 181 36.50 -18.57 33.38
C MET A 181 36.61 -20.10 33.48
N SER A 182 37.83 -20.61 33.45
CA SER A 182 38.11 -21.99 33.86
C SER A 182 37.87 -22.11 35.36
N VAL A 183 36.82 -22.85 35.75
CA VAL A 183 36.56 -23.23 37.14
C VAL A 183 37.63 -24.25 37.57
N SER A 184 38.71 -23.76 38.17
CA SER A 184 39.66 -24.57 38.94
C SER A 184 39.23 -24.55 40.39
N GLY A 185 38.53 -25.60 40.83
CA GLY A 185 38.26 -25.86 42.23
C GLY A 185 39.58 -26.05 43.00
N ASN A 186 39.84 -25.18 43.97
CA ASN A 186 40.83 -25.46 45.00
C ASN A 186 40.32 -24.93 46.34
N SER A 187 39.81 -25.86 47.13
CA SER A 187 39.52 -25.72 48.55
C SER A 187 40.82 -25.48 49.32
N ARG A 188 41.01 -24.29 49.88
CA ARG A 188 41.96 -24.05 50.98
C ARG A 188 41.29 -23.19 52.05
N SER A 189 41.24 -23.77 53.24
CA SER A 189 40.90 -23.11 54.49
C SER A 189 42.05 -22.21 54.93
N VAL A 190 41.73 -21.00 55.37
CA VAL A 190 42.56 -20.16 56.23
C VAL A 190 41.56 -19.37 57.07
N ASP A 191 41.31 -19.82 58.30
CA ASP A 191 41.97 -19.40 59.54
C ASP A 191 41.65 -17.98 59.98
N TYR A 192 41.00 -17.95 61.15
CA TYR A 192 40.74 -16.79 61.98
C TYR A 192 42.06 -16.19 62.43
N ASP A 193 42.28 -14.88 62.21
CA ASP A 193 42.96 -14.13 63.25
C ASP A 193 42.54 -12.65 63.36
N THR A 194 42.59 -12.27 64.61
CA THR A 194 42.08 -11.11 65.31
C THR A 194 43.02 -9.91 65.21
N THR A 195 42.50 -8.70 64.96
CA THR A 195 43.01 -7.41 65.49
C THR A 195 42.09 -6.28 65.00
N ARG A 196 41.14 -5.77 65.81
CA ARG A 196 41.29 -4.73 66.85
C ARG A 196 41.91 -3.41 66.36
N ARG A 197 41.07 -2.48 65.86
CA ARG A 197 41.06 -1.07 66.31
C ARG A 197 39.81 -0.29 65.86
N SER A 198 38.90 -0.15 66.82
CA SER A 198 38.11 1.04 67.20
C SER A 198 38.08 2.23 66.24
N SER A 199 36.90 2.56 65.72
CA SER A 199 36.42 3.94 65.63
C SER A 199 34.89 3.95 65.75
N MET A 200 34.40 4.50 66.86
CA MET A 200 32.99 4.76 67.10
C MET A 200 32.54 5.93 66.24
N TYR A 201 31.48 5.75 65.44
CA TYR A 201 30.49 6.81 65.22
C TYR A 201 29.11 6.19 64.91
N THR A 202 28.17 6.51 65.79
CA THR A 202 26.72 6.70 65.58
C THR A 202 25.90 5.64 64.86
N LEU A 203 25.06 4.96 65.66
CA LEU A 203 23.80 4.37 65.24
C LEU A 203 23.00 5.36 64.38
N ASN A 204 22.71 4.96 63.14
CA ASN A 204 21.46 5.32 62.49
C ASN A 204 20.91 4.07 61.80
N HIS A 205 19.78 3.60 62.33
CA HIS A 205 18.88 2.68 61.66
C HIS A 205 18.43 3.31 60.33
N SER A 206 19.08 2.98 59.21
CA SER A 206 18.50 3.22 57.89
C SER A 206 17.90 1.91 57.40
N PHE A 207 16.59 1.96 57.17
CA PHE A 207 15.83 1.03 56.34
C PHE A 207 16.67 0.50 55.18
N MET A 208 16.71 -0.83 55.02
CA MET A 208 17.06 -1.48 53.76
C MET A 208 16.14 -0.88 52.70
N ARG A 209 16.68 0.07 51.93
CA ARG A 209 16.10 0.48 50.67
C ARG A 209 16.20 -0.78 49.83
N GLU A 210 15.08 -1.46 49.60
CA GLU A 210 14.96 -2.38 48.47
C GLU A 210 15.41 -1.55 47.26
N GLU A 211 16.65 -1.78 46.82
CA GLU A 211 17.07 -1.40 45.48
C GLU A 211 16.08 -2.15 44.59
N HIS A 212 15.02 -1.45 44.18
CA HIS A 212 14.18 -1.88 43.08
C HIS A 212 15.17 -2.07 41.93
N ALA A 213 15.57 -3.33 41.72
CA ALA A 213 16.30 -3.73 40.53
C ALA A 213 15.49 -3.15 39.39
N GLU A 214 16.04 -2.14 38.73
CA GLU A 214 15.37 -1.47 37.63
C GLU A 214 14.99 -2.56 36.64
N GLU A 215 13.70 -2.85 36.51
CA GLU A 215 13.21 -3.88 35.60
C GLU A 215 13.82 -3.60 34.23
N GLU A 216 14.71 -4.50 33.79
CA GLU A 216 15.41 -4.34 32.52
C GLU A 216 14.35 -4.29 31.42
N GLU A 217 14.33 -3.20 30.65
CA GLU A 217 13.28 -2.95 29.67
C GLU A 217 13.36 -4.01 28.57
N LEU A 218 12.41 -4.95 28.61
CA LEU A 218 12.33 -6.05 27.65
C LEU A 218 11.91 -5.52 26.28
N GLY A 219 12.75 -5.73 25.27
CA GLY A 219 12.49 -5.27 23.91
C GLY A 219 12.90 -6.21 22.81
N TYR A 220 12.51 -5.86 21.59
CA TYR A 220 12.89 -6.56 20.36
C TYR A 220 13.54 -5.61 19.36
N THR A 221 14.32 -6.21 18.45
CA THR A 221 14.95 -5.53 17.34
C THR A 221 14.62 -6.23 16.02
N LEU A 222 14.27 -5.44 15.01
CA LEU A 222 14.04 -5.85 13.63
C LEU A 222 15.12 -5.21 12.73
N THR A 223 15.81 -6.01 11.92
CA THR A 223 16.83 -5.50 10.98
C THR A 223 16.93 -6.38 9.74
N PHE A 224 17.75 -6.00 8.75
CA PHE A 224 17.97 -6.78 7.55
C PHE A 224 19.27 -7.57 7.58
N CYS A 225 19.36 -8.58 6.71
CA CYS A 225 20.61 -9.23 6.34
C CYS A 225 20.69 -9.45 4.82
N ASP A 226 21.90 -9.56 4.31
CA ASP A 226 22.17 -9.78 2.88
C ASP A 226 22.28 -11.30 2.58
N MET A 227 21.26 -11.82 1.92
CA MET A 227 21.14 -13.23 1.54
C MET A 227 21.69 -13.53 0.14
N SER A 228 22.34 -12.57 -0.55
CA SER A 228 22.85 -12.75 -1.92
C SER A 228 23.81 -13.93 -2.08
N ARG A 229 24.67 -14.15 -1.08
CA ARG A 229 25.61 -15.27 -1.04
C ARG A 229 24.96 -16.66 -1.11
N MET A 230 23.67 -16.75 -0.81
CA MET A 230 22.93 -18.02 -0.89
C MET A 230 22.77 -18.50 -2.34
N TRP A 231 22.82 -17.60 -3.32
CA TRP A 231 22.55 -17.92 -4.73
C TRP A 231 23.82 -18.07 -5.57
N ASP A 232 24.94 -17.49 -5.15
CA ASP A 232 26.20 -17.51 -5.91
C ASP A 232 26.99 -18.83 -5.80
N GLY A 233 26.52 -19.80 -5.01
CA GLY A 233 27.24 -21.02 -4.65
C GLY A 233 27.47 -22.05 -5.79
N GLY A 234 26.97 -21.80 -7.00
CA GLY A 234 26.97 -22.80 -8.08
C GLY A 234 28.23 -22.88 -8.96
N MET A 235 29.11 -21.85 -9.01
CA MET A 235 30.16 -21.79 -10.05
C MET A 235 31.55 -21.31 -9.61
N SER A 236 31.91 -21.37 -8.32
CA SER A 236 33.30 -21.10 -7.92
C SER A 236 34.21 -22.28 -8.26
N SER A 237 34.75 -22.29 -9.49
CA SER A 237 35.85 -23.14 -9.90
C SER A 237 37.08 -22.83 -9.05
N ASN A 238 37.57 -23.84 -8.33
CA ASN A 238 38.82 -23.84 -7.56
C ASN A 238 39.98 -23.12 -8.29
N SER A 239 40.37 -21.95 -7.80
CA SER A 239 41.72 -21.42 -7.97
C SER A 239 42.27 -20.91 -6.64
N PHE A 240 42.65 -21.84 -5.76
CA PHE A 240 43.58 -21.53 -4.68
C PHE A 240 44.97 -21.27 -5.28
N ALA A 241 45.31 -20.00 -5.48
CA ALA A 241 46.70 -19.59 -5.72
C ALA A 241 47.37 -19.30 -4.37
N LYS A 242 48.46 -20.04 -4.13
CA LYS A 242 49.44 -19.91 -3.05
C LYS A 242 49.91 -18.45 -2.88
N GLY A 243 50.09 -18.05 -1.62
CA GLY A 243 50.50 -16.71 -1.24
C GLY A 243 51.96 -16.34 -1.47
N SER A 244 52.27 -15.10 -1.11
CA SER A 244 53.61 -14.62 -0.80
C SER A 244 53.54 -13.43 0.15
N TYR A 245 54.48 -13.42 1.09
CA TYR A 245 54.65 -12.55 2.24
C TYR A 245 55.26 -11.16 1.95
N LEU A 246 55.03 -10.25 2.91
CA LEU A 246 55.90 -9.17 3.44
C LEU A 246 56.09 -7.83 2.70
N GLY A 247 55.71 -6.73 3.38
CA GLY A 247 56.67 -5.69 3.82
C GLY A 247 56.37 -4.22 3.46
N GLY A 248 56.17 -3.35 4.48
CA GLY A 248 56.56 -1.92 4.43
C GLY A 248 55.50 -0.87 4.83
N HIS A 249 55.64 -0.28 6.02
CA HIS A 249 55.06 1.02 6.43
C HIS A 249 55.91 2.21 5.90
N PRO A 250 55.59 3.50 6.21
CA PRO A 250 54.55 4.38 5.66
C PRO A 250 55.17 5.68 5.07
N PRO A 251 54.38 6.70 4.68
CA PRO A 251 54.59 7.99 5.36
C PRO A 251 53.33 8.88 5.57
N VAL A 252 53.58 9.85 6.44
CA VAL A 252 52.77 10.94 7.02
C VAL A 252 52.41 12.05 6.00
N SER A 253 51.19 12.60 6.08
CA SER A 253 50.81 14.01 5.84
C SER A 253 49.30 14.18 6.11
N SER A 254 48.86 14.89 7.16
CA SER A 254 48.72 16.34 7.35
C SER A 254 47.26 16.80 7.21
N ASP A 255 46.70 17.22 8.35
CA ASP A 255 45.61 18.17 8.60
C ASP A 255 44.85 18.76 7.41
N VAL A 256 43.52 18.54 7.37
CA VAL A 256 42.55 19.60 7.03
C VAL A 256 41.25 19.39 7.82
N SER A 257 40.83 20.47 8.46
CA SER A 257 39.62 20.77 9.21
C SER A 257 38.31 20.49 8.43
N ILE A 258 37.31 19.91 9.10
CA ILE A 258 35.94 19.82 8.58
C ILE A 258 35.08 20.85 9.31
N SER A 259 34.64 21.88 8.57
CA SER A 259 33.49 22.72 8.94
C SER A 259 32.23 22.17 8.26
N VAL A 260 31.15 22.16 9.04
CA VAL A 260 29.80 21.77 8.64
C VAL A 260 29.13 22.93 7.88
N SER A 261 28.54 22.65 6.72
CA SER A 261 27.43 23.45 6.18
C SER A 261 26.58 22.63 5.19
N CYS A 262 25.27 22.65 5.45
CA CYS A 262 24.22 22.05 4.67
C CYS A 262 24.00 22.82 3.34
N ALA A 263 23.85 22.10 2.23
CA ALA A 263 23.20 22.60 1.02
C ALA A 263 22.63 21.43 0.20
N ALA A 264 21.41 21.64 -0.31
CA ALA A 264 20.53 20.71 -1.03
C ALA A 264 21.14 20.06 -2.28
N PRO A 265 20.62 18.91 -2.75
CA PRO A 265 21.01 18.39 -4.05
C PRO A 265 20.20 19.04 -5.18
N PHE A 266 20.95 19.44 -6.20
CA PHE A 266 20.50 19.87 -7.52
C PHE A 266 19.90 18.69 -8.31
N PHE A 267 18.90 19.01 -9.14
CA PHE A 267 18.23 18.15 -10.12
C PHE A 267 19.20 17.51 -11.15
N PRO A 268 18.97 16.27 -11.61
CA PRO A 268 19.47 15.83 -12.89
C PRO A 268 18.48 16.19 -14.01
N VAL A 269 18.95 16.99 -14.97
CA VAL A 269 18.28 17.29 -16.23
C VAL A 269 18.16 16.00 -17.05
N LEU A 270 16.93 15.51 -17.25
CA LEU A 270 16.62 14.43 -18.18
C LEU A 270 16.56 14.98 -19.60
N GLN A 271 17.55 14.60 -20.40
CA GLN A 271 17.69 14.96 -21.80
C GLN A 271 16.89 13.97 -22.66
N THR A 272 15.65 14.30 -23.00
CA THR A 272 14.77 13.49 -23.85
C THR A 272 15.23 13.55 -25.30
N ARG A 273 15.66 12.41 -25.85
CA ARG A 273 15.94 12.21 -27.27
C ARG A 273 14.62 12.19 -28.05
N LEU A 274 14.38 13.24 -28.84
CA LEU A 274 13.39 13.23 -29.92
C LEU A 274 13.88 12.31 -31.04
N SER A 275 13.10 11.28 -31.36
CA SER A 275 13.21 10.55 -32.63
C SER A 275 11.90 10.70 -33.39
N ALA A 276 11.95 11.51 -34.44
CA ALA A 276 10.91 11.60 -35.45
C ALA A 276 10.96 10.35 -36.33
N SER A 277 9.80 9.80 -36.66
CA SER A 277 9.66 9.00 -37.88
C SER A 277 8.37 9.40 -38.59
N ALA A 278 8.56 10.12 -39.70
CA ALA A 278 7.61 10.20 -40.77
C ALA A 278 7.70 8.89 -41.56
N SER A 279 6.57 8.25 -41.86
CA SER A 279 6.52 7.27 -42.94
C SER A 279 5.14 7.28 -43.58
N GLU A 280 5.14 7.76 -44.82
CA GLU A 280 4.01 7.84 -45.73
C GLU A 280 3.41 6.46 -45.99
N ARG A 281 2.08 6.43 -46.02
CA ARG A 281 1.29 5.31 -46.51
C ARG A 281 1.45 5.23 -48.03
N HIS A 282 1.81 4.04 -48.52
CA HIS A 282 1.49 3.64 -49.89
C HIS A 282 0.68 2.34 -49.85
N GLU A 283 -0.55 2.45 -50.37
CA GLU A 283 -1.43 1.34 -50.70
C GLU A 283 -0.78 0.44 -51.76
N THR A 284 -0.97 -0.88 -51.65
CA THR A 284 -1.22 -1.74 -52.82
C THR A 284 -1.86 -3.07 -52.41
N SER A 285 -2.72 -3.54 -53.30
CA SER A 285 -3.72 -4.59 -53.14
C SER A 285 -3.21 -6.02 -53.21
N ASN A 286 -4.01 -6.92 -52.63
CA ASN A 286 -4.32 -8.29 -53.07
C ASN A 286 -3.16 -9.28 -53.33
N ASN A 287 -3.15 -10.40 -52.58
CA ASN A 287 -3.39 -11.70 -53.18
C ASN A 287 -3.63 -12.82 -52.15
N VAL A 288 -4.63 -13.63 -52.48
CA VAL A 288 -5.02 -14.90 -51.86
C VAL A 288 -3.95 -15.96 -52.10
N SER A 289 -3.58 -16.71 -51.06
CA SER A 289 -3.08 -18.09 -51.20
C SER A 289 -3.07 -18.85 -49.86
N VAL A 290 -4.05 -19.77 -49.74
CA VAL A 290 -3.97 -21.05 -49.01
C VAL A 290 -2.98 -21.93 -49.83
N PRO A 291 -2.07 -22.77 -49.27
CA PRO A 291 -2.50 -24.01 -48.61
C PRO A 291 -1.57 -24.73 -47.59
N CYS A 292 -2.21 -25.72 -46.94
CA CYS A 292 -1.72 -27.05 -46.55
C CYS A 292 -0.86 -27.28 -45.28
N PHE A 293 -1.53 -27.98 -44.35
CA PHE A 293 -1.06 -29.04 -43.46
C PHE A 293 0.26 -29.72 -43.84
N PHE A 294 1.17 -29.81 -42.85
CA PHE A 294 2.01 -30.98 -42.66
C PHE A 294 1.95 -31.46 -41.21
N ARG A 295 1.69 -32.76 -41.09
CA ARG A 295 1.64 -33.58 -39.89
C ARG A 295 2.90 -34.45 -39.95
N THR A 296 3.85 -34.25 -39.04
CA THR A 296 4.89 -35.25 -38.78
C THR A 296 5.51 -35.07 -37.40
N GLU A 297 5.16 -36.03 -36.56
CA GLU A 297 6.04 -36.83 -35.70
C GLU A 297 6.86 -36.20 -34.57
N SER A 298 6.57 -36.79 -33.40
CA SER A 298 7.23 -36.74 -32.12
C SER A 298 8.74 -36.97 -32.16
N PHE A 299 9.48 -36.09 -31.49
CA PHE A 299 10.67 -36.49 -30.75
C PHE A 299 10.54 -36.02 -29.31
N GLY A 300 10.56 -36.98 -28.38
CA GLY A 300 10.49 -36.75 -26.94
C GLY A 300 11.67 -35.93 -26.45
N VAL A 301 11.42 -34.65 -26.19
CA VAL A 301 12.31 -33.80 -25.42
C VAL A 301 12.24 -34.32 -23.98
N ARG A 302 13.32 -34.97 -23.53
CA ARG A 302 13.56 -35.22 -22.11
C ARG A 302 13.56 -33.87 -21.41
N SER A 303 12.51 -33.60 -20.65
CA SER A 303 12.44 -32.51 -19.69
C SER A 303 13.66 -32.62 -18.77
N ALA A 304 14.58 -31.66 -18.91
CA ALA A 304 15.67 -31.46 -17.97
C ALA A 304 15.07 -31.36 -16.56
N PRO A 305 15.65 -31.99 -15.53
CA PRO A 305 15.16 -31.83 -14.17
C PRO A 305 15.24 -30.34 -13.87
N GLN A 306 14.09 -29.70 -13.64
CA GLN A 306 14.04 -28.36 -13.07
C GLN A 306 14.80 -28.45 -11.75
N LEU A 307 16.06 -28.04 -11.74
CA LEU A 307 16.79 -27.70 -10.53
C LEU A 307 16.03 -26.50 -9.96
N ARG A 308 14.97 -26.79 -9.20
CA ARG A 308 14.44 -25.81 -8.26
C ARG A 308 15.53 -25.68 -7.21
N GLU A 309 16.37 -24.67 -7.37
CA GLU A 309 17.22 -24.15 -6.31
C GLU A 309 16.29 -23.64 -5.20
N SER A 310 15.80 -24.58 -4.40
CA SER A 310 15.05 -24.27 -3.19
C SER A 310 16.03 -23.62 -2.24
N CYS A 311 15.76 -22.36 -1.87
CA CYS A 311 16.37 -21.71 -0.73
C CYS A 311 16.53 -22.71 0.42
N LEU A 312 17.76 -22.95 0.87
CA LEU A 312 18.06 -23.92 1.92
C LEU A 312 17.48 -23.49 3.28
N ILE A 313 17.11 -22.21 3.42
CA ILE A 313 16.61 -21.61 4.65
C ILE A 313 15.22 -21.02 4.42
N LYS A 314 14.19 -21.74 4.84
CA LYS A 314 12.81 -21.22 4.96
C LYS A 314 12.74 -20.27 6.17
N PRO A 315 12.25 -19.03 5.99
CA PRO A 315 11.98 -18.13 7.11
C PRO A 315 10.88 -18.68 8.04
N LEU A 316 10.93 -18.31 9.32
CA LEU A 316 9.86 -18.55 10.29
C LEU A 316 8.85 -17.39 10.25
N PRO A 317 7.69 -17.54 9.58
CA PRO A 317 6.78 -16.42 9.38
C PRO A 317 6.21 -15.91 10.71
N LEU A 318 6.01 -14.59 10.80
CA LEU A 318 5.27 -14.01 11.91
C LEU A 318 3.80 -14.43 11.84
N PRO A 319 3.20 -14.87 12.96
CA PRO A 319 1.78 -15.22 12.99
C PRO A 319 0.92 -13.95 12.91
N LEU A 320 0.18 -13.77 11.81
CA LEU A 320 -0.67 -12.59 11.61
C LEU A 320 -2.01 -12.67 12.34
N LEU A 321 -2.60 -13.87 12.43
CA LEU A 321 -3.87 -14.07 13.14
C LEU A 321 -3.59 -14.24 14.62
N LEU A 322 -3.59 -13.12 15.34
CA LEU A 322 -3.27 -13.09 16.77
C LEU A 322 -4.28 -13.92 17.57
N SER A 323 -5.53 -14.00 17.09
CA SER A 323 -6.58 -14.88 17.60
C SER A 323 -6.25 -16.38 17.51
N ARG A 324 -5.35 -16.80 16.61
CA ARG A 324 -4.89 -18.20 16.50
C ARG A 324 -3.74 -18.56 17.44
N ILE A 325 -3.12 -17.57 18.09
CA ILE A 325 -2.03 -17.80 19.04
C ILE A 325 -2.66 -18.07 20.42
N PRO A 326 -2.48 -19.28 20.99
CA PRO A 326 -3.05 -19.59 22.30
C PRO A 326 -2.53 -18.62 23.37
N PRO A 327 -3.40 -18.12 24.28
CA PRO A 327 -2.93 -17.29 25.37
C PRO A 327 -2.05 -18.11 26.30
N VAL A 328 -0.85 -17.60 26.59
CA VAL A 328 0.11 -18.23 27.50
C VAL A 328 -0.42 -18.18 28.93
N ARG A 329 -0.33 -19.31 29.65
CA ARG A 329 -0.78 -19.47 31.04
C ARG A 329 0.37 -19.94 31.92
N VAL A 330 0.27 -19.62 33.21
CA VAL A 330 1.18 -20.16 34.22
C VAL A 330 1.05 -21.69 34.24
N GLY A 331 2.19 -22.38 34.21
CA GLY A 331 2.27 -23.84 34.13
C GLY A 331 2.34 -24.41 32.71
N ASP A 332 2.17 -23.59 31.66
CA ASP A 332 2.38 -24.04 30.30
C ASP A 332 3.85 -24.43 30.08
N CYS A 333 4.09 -25.45 29.26
CA CYS A 333 5.43 -25.87 28.87
C CYS A 333 5.72 -25.36 27.46
N HIS A 334 6.87 -24.73 27.26
CA HIS A 334 7.30 -24.22 25.96
C HIS A 334 8.67 -24.76 25.59
N LEU A 335 8.90 -24.95 24.29
CA LEU A 335 10.20 -25.26 23.69
C LEU A 335 10.89 -23.96 23.27
N MET A 336 12.09 -23.74 23.77
CA MET A 336 12.97 -22.63 23.38
C MET A 336 14.10 -23.15 22.50
N ILE A 337 14.44 -22.41 21.45
CA ILE A 337 15.58 -22.70 20.57
C ILE A 337 16.53 -21.52 20.59
N THR A 338 17.73 -21.69 21.14
CA THR A 338 18.74 -20.62 21.20
C THR A 338 20.13 -21.13 20.96
N HIS A 339 21.05 -20.24 20.61
CA HIS A 339 22.48 -20.47 20.71
C HIS A 339 22.97 -19.89 22.03
N VAL A 340 23.72 -20.69 22.78
CA VAL A 340 24.49 -20.20 23.92
C VAL A 340 25.76 -19.54 23.36
N ASN A 341 26.23 -18.47 23.99
CA ASN A 341 27.36 -17.68 23.52
C ASN A 341 28.57 -18.57 23.16
N GLY A 342 28.98 -18.53 21.89
CA GLY A 342 30.12 -19.32 21.39
C GLY A 342 29.90 -20.84 21.32
N LYS A 343 28.70 -21.34 21.62
CA LYS A 343 28.38 -22.77 21.71
C LYS A 343 27.30 -23.18 20.71
N GLU A 344 27.05 -24.48 20.71
CA GLU A 344 26.05 -25.19 19.91
C GLU A 344 24.62 -24.68 20.14
N ARG A 345 23.69 -25.08 19.27
CA ARG A 345 22.27 -24.77 19.43
C ARG A 345 21.67 -25.62 20.55
N HIS A 346 20.92 -24.99 21.43
CA HIS A 346 20.24 -25.61 22.55
C HIS A 346 18.73 -25.63 22.33
N TYR A 347 18.14 -26.76 22.71
CA TYR A 347 16.70 -26.98 22.77
C TYR A 347 16.32 -27.18 24.23
N VAL A 348 15.54 -26.26 24.79
CA VAL A 348 15.21 -26.27 26.22
C VAL A 348 13.70 -26.22 26.39
N VAL A 349 13.15 -27.17 27.13
CA VAL A 349 11.73 -27.14 27.53
C VAL A 349 11.64 -26.52 28.91
N GLN A 350 10.95 -25.37 29.00
CA GLN A 350 10.75 -24.64 30.24
C GLN A 350 9.27 -24.50 30.57
N THR A 351 8.98 -24.32 31.86
CA THR A 351 7.62 -24.11 32.36
C THR A 351 7.42 -22.64 32.67
N VAL A 352 6.29 -22.08 32.25
CA VAL A 352 5.93 -20.68 32.50
C VAL A 352 5.64 -20.50 33.98
N LYS A 353 6.42 -19.64 34.62
CA LYS A 353 6.32 -19.29 36.05
C LYS A 353 5.33 -18.17 36.28
N GLN A 354 5.41 -17.12 35.47
CA GLN A 354 4.59 -15.92 35.58
C GLN A 354 4.21 -15.41 34.19
N VAL A 355 3.01 -14.85 34.06
CA VAL A 355 2.53 -14.24 32.82
C VAL A 355 2.24 -12.76 33.09
N GLY A 356 2.92 -11.90 32.35
CA GLY A 356 2.65 -10.47 32.29
C GLY A 356 1.75 -10.10 31.11
N LYS A 357 1.67 -8.80 30.82
CA LYS A 357 0.83 -8.28 29.73
C LYS A 357 1.40 -8.60 28.35
N ASP A 358 2.69 -8.34 28.17
CA ASP A 358 3.40 -8.43 26.89
C ASP A 358 4.57 -9.43 26.94
N SER A 359 4.75 -10.09 28.08
CA SER A 359 5.81 -11.06 28.33
C SER A 359 5.41 -12.13 29.35
N CYS A 360 6.22 -13.15 29.48
CA CYS A 360 6.14 -14.16 30.54
C CYS A 360 7.53 -14.44 31.13
N GLU A 361 7.59 -14.93 32.36
CA GLU A 361 8.80 -15.43 33.03
C GLU A 361 8.73 -16.95 33.12
N TYR A 362 9.87 -17.63 33.01
CA TYR A 362 9.98 -19.09 33.09
C TYR A 362 10.71 -19.55 34.34
N ASP A 363 10.37 -20.76 34.79
CA ASP A 363 11.10 -21.48 35.85
C ASP A 363 12.46 -21.95 35.30
N PHE A 364 13.45 -21.07 35.40
CA PHE A 364 14.82 -21.33 34.96
C PHE A 364 15.63 -21.96 36.08
N PHE A 365 16.28 -23.11 35.81
CA PHE A 365 16.97 -23.90 36.83
C PHE A 365 18.48 -24.09 36.57
N ASP A 366 19.06 -23.43 35.56
CA ASP A 366 20.49 -23.59 35.26
C ASP A 366 21.26 -22.26 35.29
N PRO A 367 21.69 -21.81 36.49
CA PRO A 367 22.50 -20.60 36.63
C PRO A 367 23.86 -20.68 35.91
N ALA A 368 24.30 -21.87 35.51
CA ALA A 368 25.55 -22.04 34.76
C ALA A 368 25.37 -21.86 33.25
N SER A 369 24.13 -21.80 32.74
CA SER A 369 23.85 -21.55 31.34
C SER A 369 24.02 -20.06 31.02
N GLU A 370 25.14 -19.73 30.38
CA GLU A 370 25.44 -18.41 29.82
C GLU A 370 24.27 -17.83 29.00
N PHE A 371 24.15 -16.49 28.98
CA PHE A 371 23.08 -15.73 28.36
C PHE A 371 22.63 -16.29 27.01
N SER A 372 21.33 -16.59 26.88
CA SER A 372 20.70 -16.97 25.61
C SER A 372 19.51 -16.06 25.32
N SER A 373 19.63 -15.24 24.28
CA SER A 373 18.63 -14.25 23.87
C SER A 373 18.38 -14.28 22.37
N GLY A 374 17.19 -13.89 21.93
CA GLY A 374 16.81 -13.74 20.52
C GLY A 374 16.34 -15.01 19.81
N GLY A 375 16.22 -16.14 20.53
CA GLY A 375 15.70 -17.39 19.97
C GLY A 375 14.18 -17.49 20.00
N PRO A 376 13.54 -18.30 19.14
CA PRO A 376 12.09 -18.47 19.16
C PRO A 376 11.64 -19.38 20.30
N ILE A 377 10.42 -19.12 20.77
CA ILE A 377 9.70 -19.93 21.76
C ILE A 377 8.43 -20.49 21.11
N PHE A 378 8.26 -21.80 21.22
CA PHE A 378 7.11 -22.54 20.72
C PHE A 378 6.32 -23.18 21.83
N ASP A 379 4.98 -23.19 21.72
CA ASP A 379 4.16 -24.01 22.59
C ASP A 379 4.27 -25.51 22.25
N MET A 380 3.63 -26.37 23.05
CA MET A 380 3.65 -27.82 22.81
C MET A 380 2.91 -28.26 21.53
N LEU A 381 2.13 -27.36 20.92
CA LEU A 381 1.47 -27.57 19.64
C LEU A 381 2.35 -27.13 18.46
N GLY A 382 3.46 -26.43 18.71
CA GLY A 382 4.38 -25.89 17.71
C GLY A 382 4.05 -24.46 17.28
N ASN A 383 3.12 -23.77 17.94
CA ASN A 383 2.80 -22.38 17.62
C ASN A 383 3.93 -21.45 18.08
N PHE A 384 4.27 -20.46 17.27
CA PHE A 384 5.31 -19.48 17.60
C PHE A 384 4.76 -18.38 18.52
N VAL A 385 5.01 -18.50 19.83
CA VAL A 385 4.32 -17.71 20.88
C VAL A 385 5.15 -16.53 21.41
N ALA A 386 6.48 -16.63 21.40
CA ALA A 386 7.34 -15.59 21.97
C ALA A 386 8.78 -15.65 21.43
N ILE A 387 9.57 -14.61 21.70
CA ILE A 387 11.03 -14.64 21.58
C ILE A 387 11.68 -14.68 22.96
N GLN A 388 12.74 -15.47 23.12
CA GLN A 388 13.44 -15.68 24.38
C GLN A 388 14.38 -14.52 24.68
N HIS A 389 14.35 -14.05 25.92
CA HIS A 389 15.39 -13.21 26.51
C HIS A 389 15.85 -13.84 27.82
N GLN A 390 17.14 -13.85 28.08
CA GLN A 390 17.69 -14.29 29.36
C GLN A 390 18.59 -13.18 29.90
N SER A 391 18.33 -12.77 31.14
CA SER A 391 19.13 -11.78 31.87
C SER A 391 19.37 -12.29 33.29
N GLY A 392 20.64 -12.60 33.60
CA GLY A 392 21.04 -13.19 34.87
C GLY A 392 20.32 -14.51 35.13
N ASP A 393 19.67 -14.58 36.29
CA ASP A 393 18.92 -15.76 36.75
C ASP A 393 17.48 -15.80 36.23
N HIS A 394 17.08 -14.84 35.40
CA HIS A 394 15.73 -14.74 34.85
C HIS A 394 15.69 -15.10 33.37
N SER A 395 14.66 -15.85 32.99
CA SER A 395 14.33 -16.15 31.61
C SER A 395 12.94 -15.62 31.29
N TYR A 396 12.86 -14.80 30.25
CA TYR A 396 11.65 -14.14 29.79
C TYR A 396 11.30 -14.57 28.37
N GLY A 397 10.00 -14.51 28.05
CA GLY A 397 9.50 -14.62 26.69
C GLY A 397 8.69 -13.37 26.34
N ILE A 398 9.09 -12.65 25.29
CA ILE A 398 8.37 -11.48 24.77
C ILE A 398 7.35 -11.97 23.73
N PHE A 399 6.06 -11.68 23.93
CA PHE A 399 5.00 -12.28 23.12
C PHE A 399 5.02 -11.84 21.66
N THR A 400 4.89 -12.79 20.75
CA THR A 400 4.76 -12.52 19.30
C THR A 400 3.53 -11.67 19.00
N THR A 401 2.43 -11.86 19.74
CA THR A 401 1.23 -11.00 19.61
C THR A 401 1.54 -9.53 19.86
N SER A 402 2.38 -9.23 20.85
CA SER A 402 2.71 -7.85 21.20
C SER A 402 3.70 -7.25 20.19
N ILE A 403 4.64 -8.06 19.69
CA ILE A 403 5.53 -7.68 18.59
C ILE A 403 4.73 -7.33 17.34
N VAL A 404 3.84 -8.21 16.86
CA VAL A 404 3.07 -7.98 15.64
C VAL A 404 2.15 -6.77 15.75
N ARG A 405 1.46 -6.58 16.89
CA ARG A 405 0.67 -5.35 17.13
C ARG A 405 1.52 -4.10 17.06
N HIS A 406 2.67 -4.10 17.72
CA HIS A 406 3.58 -2.95 17.69
C HIS A 406 4.08 -2.68 16.26
N LEU A 407 4.53 -3.71 15.53
CA LEU A 407 4.97 -3.58 14.14
C LEU A 407 3.87 -3.04 13.22
N PHE A 408 2.61 -3.45 13.43
CA PHE A 408 1.47 -2.92 12.68
C PHE A 408 1.20 -1.45 13.01
N GLN A 409 1.15 -1.11 14.30
CA GLN A 409 0.91 0.25 14.78
C GLN A 409 2.03 1.23 14.42
N SER A 410 3.27 0.74 14.28
CA SER A 410 4.43 1.53 13.85
C SER A 410 4.60 1.59 12.33
N SER A 411 3.69 1.01 11.55
CA SER A 411 3.81 0.89 10.08
C SER A 411 5.08 0.16 9.63
N VAL A 412 5.62 -0.77 10.42
CA VAL A 412 6.83 -1.53 10.06
C VAL A 412 6.49 -2.92 9.55
N LEU A 413 5.31 -3.46 9.86
CA LEU A 413 4.93 -4.83 9.53
C LEU A 413 5.07 -5.17 8.04
N GLY A 414 4.82 -4.21 7.14
CA GLY A 414 4.93 -4.40 5.69
C GLY A 414 6.32 -4.78 5.19
N VAL A 415 7.36 -4.39 5.95
CA VAL A 415 8.74 -4.80 5.70
C VAL A 415 8.91 -6.33 5.74
N CYS A 416 8.10 -7.01 6.56
CA CYS A 416 8.17 -8.46 6.70
C CYS A 416 7.53 -9.22 5.52
N ARG A 417 6.72 -8.55 4.66
CA ARG A 417 5.98 -9.18 3.55
C ARG A 417 5.42 -10.57 3.90
N VAL A 418 4.75 -10.67 5.04
CA VAL A 418 4.28 -11.95 5.58
C VAL A 418 3.33 -12.60 4.58
N PRO A 419 3.44 -13.92 4.30
CA PRO A 419 2.62 -14.58 3.30
C PRO A 419 1.15 -14.58 3.70
N ILE A 420 0.29 -14.21 2.76
CA ILE A 420 -1.17 -14.24 2.87
C ILE A 420 -1.69 -15.00 1.66
N ILE A 421 -2.59 -15.95 1.88
CA ILE A 421 -3.18 -16.75 0.81
C ILE A 421 -4.36 -15.97 0.26
N ASP A 422 -4.25 -15.56 -0.99
CA ASP A 422 -5.42 -15.11 -1.73
C ASP A 422 -6.14 -16.36 -2.23
N VAL A 423 -7.09 -16.86 -1.43
CA VAL A 423 -8.02 -17.88 -1.91
C VAL A 423 -8.95 -17.14 -2.86
N GLY A 424 -8.50 -16.98 -4.10
CA GLY A 424 -9.36 -16.69 -5.22
C GLY A 424 -10.37 -17.81 -5.25
N VAL A 425 -11.53 -17.60 -4.62
CA VAL A 425 -12.69 -18.40 -4.90
C VAL A 425 -12.99 -18.02 -6.34
N ASP A 426 -12.43 -18.78 -7.27
CA ASP A 426 -12.71 -18.70 -8.69
C ASP A 426 -14.15 -19.21 -8.82
N GLU A 427 -15.11 -18.40 -8.36
CA GLU A 427 -16.54 -18.71 -8.36
C GLU A 427 -17.00 -19.01 -9.78
N ALA A 428 -16.31 -18.44 -10.78
CA ALA A 428 -16.49 -18.74 -12.20
C ALA A 428 -16.11 -20.18 -12.59
N LYS A 429 -15.21 -20.85 -11.86
CA LYS A 429 -14.93 -22.29 -12.06
C LYS A 429 -15.93 -23.19 -11.34
N PHE A 430 -16.65 -22.67 -10.36
CA PHE A 430 -17.78 -23.36 -9.74
C PHE A 430 -19.07 -22.89 -10.42
N ASP A 431 -19.26 -23.31 -11.68
CA ASP A 431 -20.54 -23.13 -12.37
C ASP A 431 -21.62 -23.96 -11.66
N MET A 432 -22.26 -23.36 -10.65
CA MET A 432 -23.43 -23.94 -9.99
C MET A 432 -24.61 -24.12 -10.95
N ASN A 433 -24.54 -23.52 -12.14
CA ASN A 433 -25.50 -23.67 -13.23
C ASN A 433 -24.99 -24.60 -14.34
N ALA A 434 -23.86 -25.31 -14.15
CA ALA A 434 -23.50 -26.42 -15.02
C ALA A 434 -24.55 -27.50 -14.81
N VAL A 435 -25.61 -27.41 -15.61
CA VAL A 435 -26.71 -28.37 -15.66
C VAL A 435 -26.08 -29.73 -15.86
N VAL A 436 -26.10 -30.54 -14.80
CA VAL A 436 -25.84 -31.98 -14.90
C VAL A 436 -26.79 -32.47 -15.99
N PRO A 437 -26.28 -33.02 -17.11
CA PRO A 437 -27.14 -33.41 -18.22
C PRO A 437 -28.29 -34.29 -17.72
N ASP A 438 -29.52 -34.04 -18.18
CA ASP A 438 -30.74 -34.77 -17.75
C ASP A 438 -30.60 -36.30 -17.89
N GLU A 439 -29.66 -36.75 -18.72
CA GLU A 439 -29.30 -38.16 -18.91
C GLU A 439 -28.62 -38.79 -17.68
N VAL A 440 -27.92 -37.99 -16.87
CA VAL A 440 -27.33 -38.39 -15.58
C VAL A 440 -28.36 -38.25 -14.45
N PHE A 441 -29.35 -37.37 -14.60
CA PHE A 441 -30.38 -37.09 -13.59
C PHE A 441 -31.58 -38.06 -13.63
N ASN A 442 -31.77 -38.81 -14.71
CA ASN A 442 -32.91 -39.73 -14.88
C ASN A 442 -32.68 -41.17 -14.40
N GLN A 443 -31.61 -41.45 -13.63
CA GLN A 443 -31.54 -42.71 -12.88
C GLN A 443 -32.42 -42.64 -11.62
N PRO A 444 -33.30 -43.63 -11.38
CA PRO A 444 -34.36 -43.50 -10.38
C PRO A 444 -33.80 -43.62 -8.96
N PHE A 445 -33.58 -42.49 -8.28
CA PHE A 445 -33.31 -42.48 -6.84
C PHE A 445 -34.22 -41.50 -6.07
N HIS A 446 -34.92 -42.14 -5.15
CA HIS A 446 -35.70 -41.70 -3.99
C HIS A 446 -35.51 -40.25 -3.49
N LEU A 447 -36.67 -39.61 -3.26
CA LEU A 447 -36.83 -38.40 -2.46
C LEU A 447 -36.15 -38.56 -1.08
N ASN A 448 -35.07 -37.80 -0.84
CA ASN A 448 -34.66 -37.17 0.44
C ASN A 448 -33.14 -37.08 0.65
N GLN A 449 -32.33 -36.61 -0.31
CA GLN A 449 -30.88 -36.71 -0.16
C GLN A 449 -30.08 -35.43 -0.55
N ARG A 450 -29.39 -34.89 0.47
CA ARG A 450 -28.35 -33.85 0.47
C ARG A 450 -26.96 -34.44 0.12
N TYR A 451 -26.67 -34.71 -1.14
CA TYR A 451 -25.39 -35.33 -1.53
C TYR A 451 -24.83 -34.65 -2.78
N CYS A 452 -23.53 -34.36 -2.77
CA CYS A 452 -22.78 -33.92 -3.95
C CYS A 452 -22.04 -35.12 -4.56
N VAL A 453 -22.10 -35.28 -5.88
CA VAL A 453 -21.43 -36.36 -6.61
C VAL A 453 -20.03 -35.90 -7.04
N PHE A 454 -18.99 -36.66 -6.68
CA PHE A 454 -17.63 -36.43 -7.16
C PHE A 454 -17.21 -37.54 -8.14
N ASN A 455 -16.70 -37.14 -9.30
CA ASN A 455 -16.22 -38.06 -10.32
C ASN A 455 -14.75 -38.41 -10.05
N VAL A 456 -14.52 -39.47 -9.26
CA VAL A 456 -13.19 -39.95 -8.85
C VAL A 456 -12.76 -41.17 -9.66
N GLY A 457 -12.77 -41.07 -11.00
CA GLY A 457 -12.01 -41.95 -11.92
C GLY A 457 -12.22 -43.48 -11.85
N ALA A 458 -13.09 -43.99 -10.96
CA ALA A 458 -13.31 -45.42 -10.72
C ALA A 458 -14.71 -45.73 -10.17
N GLY A 459 -15.69 -44.84 -10.37
CA GLY A 459 -17.08 -44.98 -9.93
C GLY A 459 -17.53 -43.82 -9.04
N ASP A 460 -18.72 -43.29 -9.31
CA ASP A 460 -19.31 -42.19 -8.56
C ASP A 460 -19.64 -42.64 -7.13
N GLN A 461 -18.97 -42.05 -6.14
CA GLN A 461 -19.32 -42.25 -4.73
C GLN A 461 -20.14 -41.07 -4.23
N LEU A 462 -21.35 -41.36 -3.76
CA LEU A 462 -22.20 -40.40 -3.06
C LEU A 462 -21.62 -40.16 -1.66
N ILE A 463 -21.28 -38.91 -1.37
CA ILE A 463 -20.78 -38.47 -0.07
C ILE A 463 -21.85 -37.58 0.57
N GLU A 464 -22.19 -37.83 1.83
CA GLU A 464 -23.12 -36.99 2.60
C GLU A 464 -22.64 -35.55 2.59
N PHE A 465 -23.53 -34.57 2.46
CA PHE A 465 -23.15 -33.15 2.51
C PHE A 465 -22.33 -32.81 3.78
N ASP A 466 -22.65 -33.42 4.92
CA ASP A 466 -21.89 -33.25 6.15
C ASP A 466 -20.49 -33.89 6.07
N ASP A 467 -20.34 -34.99 5.32
CA ASP A 467 -19.03 -35.58 5.01
C ASP A 467 -18.27 -34.81 3.93
N PHE A 468 -18.98 -34.12 3.03
CA PHE A 468 -18.40 -33.16 2.10
C PHE A 468 -17.92 -31.90 2.82
N GLU A 469 -18.68 -31.36 3.79
CA GLU A 469 -18.20 -30.29 4.68
C GLU A 469 -17.03 -30.77 5.54
N ARG A 470 -17.07 -31.99 6.10
CA ARG A 470 -15.92 -32.58 6.80
C ARG A 470 -14.75 -32.81 5.85
N MET A 471 -14.97 -33.16 4.59
CA MET A 471 -13.92 -33.31 3.59
C MET A 471 -13.38 -31.97 3.10
N ARG A 472 -14.21 -30.92 3.04
CA ARG A 472 -13.81 -29.54 2.74
C ARG A 472 -13.00 -28.94 3.90
N MET A 473 -13.41 -29.21 5.14
CA MET A 473 -12.62 -28.96 6.34
C MET A 473 -11.31 -29.76 6.30
N ARG A 474 -11.34 -31.03 5.91
CA ARG A 474 -10.12 -31.85 5.73
C ARG A 474 -9.29 -31.45 4.52
N SER A 475 -9.85 -30.80 3.48
CA SER A 475 -9.12 -30.32 2.32
C SER A 475 -8.51 -28.94 2.55
N ASN A 476 -9.12 -28.11 3.39
CA ASN A 476 -8.45 -26.96 4.02
C ASN A 476 -7.32 -27.42 4.96
N ILE A 477 -7.36 -28.68 5.42
CA ILE A 477 -6.31 -29.34 6.21
C ILE A 477 -5.46 -30.31 5.34
N ARG A 478 -5.67 -30.41 4.01
CA ARG A 478 -4.92 -31.40 3.19
C ARG A 478 -3.48 -30.96 3.00
N GLY A 479 -2.62 -31.50 3.86
CA GLY A 479 -1.21 -31.80 3.58
C GLY A 479 -0.19 -31.08 4.46
N SER A 480 -0.58 -30.02 5.15
CA SER A 480 0.34 -29.28 6.00
C SER A 480 0.32 -29.85 7.41
N THR A 481 1.38 -30.54 7.82
CA THR A 481 1.66 -30.88 9.22
C THR A 481 2.01 -29.63 10.06
N LEU A 482 1.96 -28.44 9.46
CA LEU A 482 2.36 -27.21 10.13
C LEU A 482 1.31 -26.78 11.17
N PRO A 483 1.77 -26.24 12.32
CA PRO A 483 0.91 -25.61 13.31
C PRO A 483 0.02 -24.51 12.71
N PRO A 484 -1.24 -24.35 13.18
CA PRO A 484 -2.18 -23.36 12.63
C PRO A 484 -1.67 -21.91 12.62
N SER A 485 -0.79 -21.54 13.56
CA SER A 485 -0.18 -20.20 13.60
C SER A 485 0.85 -19.95 12.50
N LEU A 486 1.37 -21.01 11.86
CA LEU A 486 2.38 -20.94 10.80
C LEU A 486 1.78 -21.14 9.40
N VAL A 487 0.48 -21.46 9.34
CA VAL A 487 -0.27 -21.48 8.07
C VAL A 487 -0.59 -20.06 7.67
N ALA A 488 -0.20 -19.67 6.45
CA ALA A 488 -0.50 -18.37 5.90
C ALA A 488 -2.03 -18.15 5.90
N PRO A 489 -2.52 -17.05 6.51
CA PRO A 489 -3.96 -16.80 6.63
C PRO A 489 -4.58 -16.34 5.32
N ALA A 490 -5.90 -16.46 5.21
CA ALA A 490 -6.62 -15.85 4.09
C ALA A 490 -6.78 -14.34 4.29
N SER A 491 -6.88 -13.59 3.19
CA SER A 491 -7.08 -12.12 3.22
C SER A 491 -8.27 -11.70 4.09
N ASP A 492 -9.39 -12.43 4.03
CA ASP A 492 -10.59 -12.08 4.79
C ASP A 492 -10.37 -12.22 6.30
N GLU A 493 -9.57 -13.20 6.73
CA GLU A 493 -9.21 -13.37 8.14
C GLU A 493 -8.28 -12.26 8.63
N VAL A 494 -7.29 -11.88 7.81
CA VAL A 494 -6.39 -10.76 8.12
C VAL A 494 -7.18 -9.45 8.21
N TRP A 495 -8.13 -9.25 7.31
CA TRP A 495 -9.02 -8.09 7.35
C TRP A 495 -9.78 -8.02 8.69
N GLN A 496 -10.41 -9.11 9.13
CA GLN A 496 -11.15 -9.13 10.40
C GLN A 496 -10.25 -8.90 11.62
N GLU A 497 -9.00 -9.36 11.58
CA GLU A 497 -8.05 -9.19 12.70
C GLU A 497 -7.55 -7.75 12.82
N PHE A 498 -7.27 -7.07 11.70
CA PHE A 498 -6.60 -5.76 11.71
C PHE A 498 -7.52 -4.56 11.47
N TYR A 499 -8.71 -4.75 10.89
CA TYR A 499 -9.61 -3.64 10.61
C TYR A 499 -10.40 -3.20 11.86
N HIS A 500 -10.09 -2.00 12.36
CA HIS A 500 -10.74 -1.42 13.55
C HIS A 500 -11.05 0.08 13.40
N GLY A 501 -11.18 0.58 12.17
CA GLY A 501 -11.51 1.97 11.85
C GLY A 501 -10.59 2.61 10.80
N PHE A 502 -10.77 3.90 10.53
CA PHE A 502 -10.09 4.56 9.41
C PHE A 502 -8.56 4.48 9.46
N ASN A 503 -7.94 4.76 10.61
CA ASN A 503 -6.47 4.71 10.75
C ASN A 503 -5.91 3.31 10.43
N SER A 504 -6.65 2.24 10.79
CA SER A 504 -6.22 0.88 10.47
C SER A 504 -6.22 0.59 8.97
N LEU A 505 -7.01 1.31 8.15
CA LEU A 505 -6.98 1.15 6.70
C LEU A 505 -5.63 1.61 6.12
N ILE A 506 -5.11 2.74 6.60
CA ILE A 506 -3.79 3.24 6.16
C ILE A 506 -2.69 2.28 6.63
N LEU A 507 -2.78 1.76 7.86
CA LEU A 507 -1.85 0.75 8.37
C LEU A 507 -1.94 -0.57 7.60
N ILE A 508 -3.14 -1.00 7.18
CA ILE A 508 -3.35 -2.18 6.33
C ILE A 508 -2.68 -1.96 4.97
N LEU A 509 -2.87 -0.80 4.34
CA LEU A 509 -2.21 -0.48 3.08
C LEU A 509 -0.68 -0.51 3.25
N HIS A 510 -0.14 -0.04 4.38
CA HIS A 510 1.29 -0.07 4.63
C HIS A 510 1.81 -1.48 4.92
N ALA A 511 1.04 -2.28 5.67
CA ALA A 511 1.45 -3.60 6.11
C ALA A 511 1.27 -4.69 5.04
N PHE A 512 0.30 -4.50 4.15
CA PHE A 512 -0.16 -5.51 3.20
C PHE A 512 -0.30 -4.97 1.78
N SER A 513 0.43 -3.91 1.42
CA SER A 513 0.44 -3.37 0.06
C SER A 513 0.75 -4.44 -0.97
N HIS A 514 1.56 -5.46 -0.64
CA HIS A 514 1.91 -6.60 -1.50
C HIS A 514 0.79 -7.61 -1.73
N VAL A 515 -0.41 -7.42 -1.15
CA VAL A 515 -1.55 -8.33 -1.27
C VAL A 515 -2.73 -7.62 -1.95
N PRO A 516 -2.90 -7.78 -3.29
CA PRO A 516 -3.87 -7.03 -4.08
C PRO A 516 -5.29 -7.03 -3.52
N LYS A 517 -5.82 -8.18 -3.09
CA LYS A 517 -7.17 -8.28 -2.52
C LYS A 517 -7.34 -7.44 -1.25
N LEU A 518 -6.37 -7.45 -0.34
CA LEU A 518 -6.41 -6.61 0.87
C LEU A 518 -6.26 -5.13 0.54
N THR A 519 -5.35 -4.81 -0.37
CA THR A 519 -5.13 -3.45 -0.88
C THR A 519 -6.43 -2.89 -1.47
N LYS A 520 -7.08 -3.63 -2.37
CA LYS A 520 -8.38 -3.26 -2.95
C LYS A 520 -9.45 -3.03 -1.88
N LEU A 521 -9.65 -3.99 -0.98
CA LEU A 521 -10.64 -3.89 0.10
C LEU A 521 -10.40 -2.65 0.99
N ALA A 522 -9.15 -2.36 1.32
CA ALA A 522 -8.78 -1.18 2.09
C ALA A 522 -9.09 0.13 1.34
N LEU A 523 -8.73 0.21 0.05
CA LEU A 523 -9.01 1.37 -0.79
C LEU A 523 -10.52 1.61 -0.95
N GLU A 524 -11.29 0.56 -1.21
CA GLU A 524 -12.75 0.64 -1.31
C GLU A 524 -13.37 1.13 0.00
N GLU A 525 -12.94 0.57 1.14
CA GLU A 525 -13.45 0.97 2.45
C GLU A 525 -13.09 2.43 2.78
N ILE A 526 -11.90 2.93 2.41
CA ILE A 526 -11.51 4.36 2.56
C ILE A 526 -12.53 5.27 1.85
N THR A 527 -13.04 4.86 0.68
CA THR A 527 -14.05 5.63 -0.07
C THR A 527 -15.48 5.47 0.45
N SER A 528 -15.70 4.59 1.42
CA SER A 528 -17.03 4.32 1.97
C SER A 528 -17.65 5.57 2.59
N HIS A 529 -18.99 5.61 2.61
CA HIS A 529 -19.71 6.73 3.23
C HIS A 529 -19.44 6.88 4.73
N LYS A 530 -19.02 5.80 5.42
CA LYS A 530 -18.71 5.81 6.85
C LYS A 530 -17.50 6.69 7.16
N HIS A 531 -16.50 6.68 6.29
CA HIS A 531 -15.22 7.38 6.49
C HIS A 531 -15.12 8.73 5.77
N ARG A 532 -16.25 9.25 5.25
CA ARG A 532 -16.27 10.55 4.55
C ARG A 532 -15.70 11.69 5.39
N LYS A 533 -15.86 11.64 6.72
CA LYS A 533 -15.35 12.66 7.65
C LYS A 533 -13.84 12.56 7.86
N ASP A 534 -13.25 11.41 7.58
CA ASP A 534 -11.84 11.12 7.81
C ASP A 534 -10.98 11.34 6.55
N LEU A 535 -11.60 11.42 5.36
CA LEU A 535 -10.93 11.75 4.09
C LEU A 535 -10.04 13.01 4.12
N PRO A 536 -10.37 14.12 4.83
CA PRO A 536 -9.45 15.27 4.96
C PRO A 536 -8.09 14.90 5.59
N ASN A 537 -8.02 13.83 6.37
CA ASN A 537 -6.84 13.40 7.12
C ASN A 537 -5.97 12.37 6.38
N VAL A 538 -6.32 11.99 5.14
CA VAL A 538 -5.55 10.99 4.37
C VAL A 538 -4.09 11.42 4.22
N SER A 539 -3.85 12.69 3.87
CA SER A 539 -2.50 13.26 3.76
C SER A 539 -1.72 13.28 5.07
N SER A 540 -2.35 13.63 6.18
CA SER A 540 -1.67 13.69 7.49
C SER A 540 -1.27 12.31 8.02
N LEU A 541 -1.94 11.26 7.53
CA LEU A 541 -1.58 9.86 7.79
C LEU A 541 -0.59 9.30 6.76
N GLY A 542 -0.10 10.10 5.80
CA GLY A 542 0.78 9.64 4.73
C GLY A 542 0.09 8.80 3.65
N GLY A 543 -1.24 8.71 3.69
CA GLY A 543 -2.02 7.84 2.80
C GLY A 543 -1.95 8.23 1.32
N ILE A 544 -1.74 9.50 0.97
CA ILE A 544 -1.65 9.94 -0.43
C ILE A 544 -0.44 9.32 -1.13
N GLY A 545 0.75 9.42 -0.55
CA GLY A 545 1.95 8.83 -1.13
C GLY A 545 1.84 7.32 -1.27
N LEU A 546 1.25 6.65 -0.28
CA LEU A 546 1.02 5.20 -0.30
C LEU A 546 0.05 4.78 -1.40
N VAL A 547 -1.04 5.53 -1.64
CA VAL A 547 -1.99 5.25 -2.72
C VAL A 547 -1.33 5.41 -4.10
N LEU A 548 -0.44 6.39 -4.27
CA LEU A 548 0.34 6.57 -5.49
C LEU A 548 1.36 5.43 -5.69
N GLU A 549 2.07 5.02 -4.64
CA GLU A 549 2.97 3.85 -4.67
C GLU A 549 2.21 2.56 -5.04
N ILE A 550 0.95 2.42 -4.61
CA ILE A 550 0.10 1.30 -4.99
C ILE A 550 -0.24 1.33 -6.49
N ILE A 551 -0.49 2.50 -7.08
CA ILE A 551 -0.74 2.63 -8.52
C ILE A 551 0.51 2.17 -9.30
N ASP A 552 1.70 2.67 -8.91
CA ASP A 552 2.97 2.30 -9.54
C ASP A 552 3.34 0.83 -9.31
N GLY A 553 2.94 0.25 -8.18
CA GLY A 553 3.20 -1.14 -7.82
C GLY A 553 2.25 -2.14 -8.49
N TYR A 554 1.09 -1.70 -8.97
CA TYR A 554 0.05 -2.54 -9.59
C TYR A 554 -0.48 -2.00 -10.91
N PRO A 555 0.37 -1.60 -11.87
CA PRO A 555 -0.10 -1.01 -13.12
C PRO A 555 -0.94 -1.97 -13.95
N GLU A 556 -0.78 -3.30 -13.77
CA GLU A 556 -1.56 -4.30 -14.52
C GLU A 556 -2.89 -4.69 -13.81
N ASN A 557 -3.08 -4.31 -12.55
CA ASN A 557 -4.28 -4.68 -11.79
C ASN A 557 -5.33 -3.55 -11.84
N GLU A 558 -6.19 -3.64 -12.86
CA GLU A 558 -7.23 -2.65 -13.14
C GLU A 558 -8.11 -2.35 -11.92
N GLU A 559 -8.50 -3.36 -11.15
CA GLU A 559 -9.39 -3.18 -9.99
C GLU A 559 -8.72 -2.40 -8.86
N VAL A 560 -7.44 -2.67 -8.60
CA VAL A 560 -6.65 -1.94 -7.59
C VAL A 560 -6.39 -0.50 -8.05
N VAL A 561 -6.01 -0.30 -9.31
CA VAL A 561 -5.80 1.02 -9.91
C VAL A 561 -7.08 1.85 -9.84
N LEU A 562 -8.22 1.26 -10.21
CA LEU A 562 -9.51 1.92 -10.17
C LEU A 562 -9.89 2.34 -8.73
N ALA A 563 -9.70 1.45 -7.75
CA ALA A 563 -9.96 1.74 -6.35
C ALA A 563 -9.03 2.87 -5.84
N ALA A 564 -7.76 2.83 -6.20
CA ALA A 564 -6.76 3.84 -5.83
C ALA A 564 -7.10 5.22 -6.41
N LEU A 565 -7.41 5.31 -7.70
CA LEU A 565 -7.84 6.56 -8.34
C LEU A 565 -9.15 7.09 -7.74
N THR A 566 -10.06 6.21 -7.34
CA THR A 566 -11.29 6.63 -6.63
C THR A 566 -10.96 7.27 -5.28
N VAL A 567 -10.00 6.72 -4.53
CA VAL A 567 -9.49 7.33 -3.28
C VAL A 567 -8.90 8.70 -3.56
N LEU A 568 -8.01 8.84 -4.55
CA LEU A 568 -7.37 10.12 -4.90
C LEU A 568 -8.39 11.18 -5.36
N ALA A 569 -9.35 10.79 -6.20
CA ALA A 569 -10.42 11.67 -6.67
C ALA A 569 -11.29 12.20 -5.52
N ARG A 570 -11.56 11.38 -4.50
CA ARG A 570 -12.34 11.81 -3.33
C ARG A 570 -11.49 12.58 -2.32
N ALA A 571 -10.24 12.18 -2.12
CA ALA A 571 -9.32 12.87 -1.23
C ALA A 571 -8.95 14.26 -1.75
N SER A 572 -8.82 14.43 -3.07
CA SER A 572 -8.51 15.71 -3.73
C SER A 572 -9.61 16.77 -3.57
N LEU A 573 -10.79 16.44 -3.03
CA LEU A 573 -11.78 17.46 -2.64
C LEU A 573 -11.26 18.38 -1.53
N TYR A 574 -10.25 17.97 -0.76
CA TYR A 574 -9.71 18.69 0.39
C TYR A 574 -8.33 19.31 0.08
N THR A 575 -8.13 20.56 0.51
CA THR A 575 -6.95 21.38 0.19
C THR A 575 -5.62 20.72 0.57
N SER A 576 -5.48 20.21 1.81
CA SER A 576 -4.25 19.53 2.27
C SER A 576 -3.89 18.30 1.43
N ASN A 577 -4.89 17.55 0.99
CA ASN A 577 -4.68 16.40 0.14
C ASN A 577 -4.28 16.80 -1.29
N ARG A 578 -4.82 17.90 -1.85
CA ARG A 578 -4.38 18.41 -3.18
C ARG A 578 -2.90 18.76 -3.17
N GLU A 579 -2.43 19.44 -2.12
CA GLU A 579 -1.01 19.75 -1.95
C GLU A 579 -0.17 18.48 -1.86
N ALA A 580 -0.61 17.49 -1.07
CA ALA A 580 0.09 16.22 -0.94
C ALA A 580 0.14 15.45 -2.29
N ILE A 581 -0.94 15.44 -3.06
CA ILE A 581 -0.97 14.80 -4.39
C ILE A 581 0.07 15.46 -5.30
N CYS A 582 0.11 16.80 -5.37
CA CYS A 582 1.09 17.50 -6.19
C CYS A 582 2.53 17.29 -5.71
N ARG A 583 2.80 17.29 -4.39
CA ARG A 583 4.14 17.09 -3.83
C ARG A 583 4.68 15.67 -4.00
N CYS A 584 3.81 14.69 -4.16
CA CYS A 584 4.16 13.29 -4.37
C CYS A 584 4.14 12.89 -5.85
N ASP A 585 4.35 13.84 -6.77
CA ASP A 585 4.30 13.63 -8.23
C ASP A 585 2.99 13.01 -8.74
N GLY A 586 1.90 13.14 -7.97
CA GLY A 586 0.65 12.44 -8.25
C GLY A 586 -0.05 12.88 -9.53
N VAL A 587 0.22 14.10 -10.04
CA VAL A 587 -0.28 14.52 -11.36
C VAL A 587 0.35 13.67 -12.47
N LEU A 588 1.65 13.39 -12.39
CA LEU A 588 2.37 12.55 -13.34
C LEU A 588 1.90 11.10 -13.26
N THR A 589 1.92 10.51 -12.07
CA THR A 589 1.46 9.13 -11.84
C THR A 589 0.04 8.90 -12.35
N VAL A 590 -0.89 9.84 -12.09
CA VAL A 590 -2.28 9.73 -12.57
C VAL A 590 -2.35 9.82 -14.10
N LEU A 591 -1.57 10.69 -14.75
CA LEU A 591 -1.55 10.78 -16.22
C LEU A 591 -0.95 9.53 -16.88
N GLU A 592 0.14 9.00 -16.32
CA GLU A 592 0.80 7.80 -16.83
C GLU A 592 -0.13 6.59 -16.79
N ILE A 593 -0.78 6.34 -15.64
CA ILE A 593 -1.70 5.21 -15.51
C ILE A 593 -2.98 5.39 -16.36
N MET A 594 -3.46 6.63 -16.52
CA MET A 594 -4.57 6.92 -17.44
C MET A 594 -4.16 6.69 -18.90
N ASN A 595 -2.92 6.97 -19.28
CA ASN A 595 -2.46 6.70 -20.63
C ASN A 595 -2.39 5.19 -20.91
N GLU A 596 -1.96 4.38 -19.94
CA GLU A 596 -1.96 2.91 -20.02
C GLU A 596 -3.39 2.35 -20.14
N TYR A 597 -4.33 2.91 -19.37
CA TYR A 597 -5.74 2.55 -19.38
C TYR A 597 -6.62 3.51 -20.20
N SER A 598 -6.12 3.99 -21.34
CA SER A 598 -6.85 4.92 -22.22
C SER A 598 -8.18 4.37 -22.72
N HIS A 599 -8.33 3.05 -22.80
CA HIS A 599 -9.54 2.35 -23.19
C HIS A 599 -10.54 2.14 -22.04
N HIS A 600 -10.13 2.34 -20.79
CA HIS A 600 -10.93 2.03 -19.60
C HIS A 600 -11.57 3.29 -19.01
N GLY A 601 -12.82 3.54 -19.38
CA GLY A 601 -13.46 4.83 -19.09
C GLY A 601 -13.69 5.14 -17.61
N ASN A 602 -13.82 4.14 -16.72
CA ASN A 602 -13.90 4.42 -15.28
C ASN A 602 -12.56 4.91 -14.70
N ILE A 603 -11.44 4.38 -15.19
CA ILE A 603 -10.11 4.86 -14.80
C ILE A 603 -9.91 6.29 -15.30
N GLN A 604 -10.27 6.56 -16.55
CA GLN A 604 -10.27 7.93 -17.10
C GLN A 604 -11.12 8.88 -16.25
N LEU A 605 -12.33 8.46 -15.86
CA LEU A 605 -13.26 9.29 -15.09
C LEU A 605 -12.65 9.71 -13.75
N TRP A 606 -12.19 8.75 -12.95
CA TRP A 606 -11.65 9.06 -11.63
C TRP A 606 -10.32 9.81 -11.72
N GLY A 607 -9.50 9.50 -12.72
CA GLY A 607 -8.30 10.25 -13.03
C GLY A 607 -8.59 11.72 -13.35
N PHE A 608 -9.46 12.03 -14.30
CA PHE A 608 -9.84 13.41 -14.63
C PHE A 608 -10.57 14.12 -13.48
N CYS A 609 -11.37 13.41 -12.70
CA CYS A 609 -11.99 13.97 -11.49
C CYS A 609 -10.92 14.42 -10.48
N CYS A 610 -9.90 13.60 -10.24
CA CYS A 610 -8.76 13.95 -9.40
C CYS A 610 -7.99 15.16 -9.95
N LEU A 611 -7.61 15.12 -11.23
CA LEU A 611 -6.84 16.18 -11.88
C LEU A 611 -7.61 17.52 -11.89
N TYR A 612 -8.91 17.50 -12.18
CA TYR A 612 -9.75 18.69 -12.10
C TYR A 612 -9.73 19.32 -10.70
N ASN A 613 -9.90 18.52 -9.64
CA ASN A 613 -9.90 19.03 -8.27
C ASN A 613 -8.55 19.63 -7.88
N VAL A 614 -7.45 19.01 -8.31
CA VAL A 614 -6.08 19.50 -8.06
C VAL A 614 -5.79 20.79 -8.82
N MET A 615 -6.35 20.96 -10.02
CA MET A 615 -6.24 22.18 -10.85
C MET A 615 -7.34 23.23 -10.62
N ALA A 616 -8.25 23.00 -9.67
CA ALA A 616 -9.37 23.90 -9.41
C ALA A 616 -8.90 25.29 -8.97
N SER A 617 -9.72 26.32 -9.19
CA SER A 617 -9.36 27.73 -8.91
C SER A 617 -9.03 28.01 -7.44
N ASP A 618 -9.57 27.23 -6.51
CA ASP A 618 -9.32 27.31 -5.07
C ASP A 618 -8.13 26.44 -4.62
N SER A 619 -7.48 25.72 -5.54
CA SER A 619 -6.35 24.86 -5.22
C SER A 619 -5.05 25.67 -5.06
N PRO A 620 -4.30 25.48 -3.96
CA PRO A 620 -3.03 26.19 -3.72
C PRO A 620 -1.91 25.74 -4.66
N VAL A 621 -2.05 24.57 -5.29
CA VAL A 621 -1.08 23.97 -6.23
C VAL A 621 -1.53 24.05 -7.68
N ARG A 622 -2.52 24.91 -7.96
CA ARG A 622 -3.16 25.02 -9.27
C ARG A 622 -2.16 25.23 -10.42
N THR A 623 -1.35 26.29 -10.35
CA THR A 623 -0.46 26.69 -11.44
C THR A 623 0.57 25.60 -11.73
N ASP A 624 1.24 25.07 -10.71
CA ASP A 624 2.20 23.96 -10.85
C ASP A 624 1.53 22.71 -11.45
N SER A 625 0.32 22.37 -10.99
CA SER A 625 -0.39 21.19 -11.48
C SER A 625 -0.84 21.34 -12.93
N ILE A 626 -1.27 22.53 -13.36
CA ILE A 626 -1.62 22.82 -14.75
C ILE A 626 -0.37 22.76 -15.63
N GLU A 627 0.76 23.29 -15.17
CA GLU A 627 2.01 23.24 -15.89
C GLU A 627 2.47 21.79 -16.10
N ILE A 628 2.46 20.97 -15.04
CA ILE A 628 2.80 19.54 -15.13
C ILE A 628 1.83 18.82 -16.08
N PHE A 629 0.52 19.08 -15.96
CA PHE A 629 -0.50 18.48 -16.83
C PHE A 629 -0.27 18.81 -18.30
N ALA A 630 0.01 20.07 -18.63
CA ALA A 630 0.22 20.52 -20.00
C ALA A 630 1.51 19.95 -20.60
N HIS A 631 2.61 19.89 -19.84
CA HIS A 631 3.89 19.37 -20.31
C HIS A 631 3.92 17.84 -20.44
N SER A 632 3.05 17.13 -19.71
CA SER A 632 3.07 15.66 -19.61
C SER A 632 1.99 14.99 -20.47
N GLN A 633 1.72 15.54 -21.66
CA GLN A 633 0.70 15.03 -22.60
C GLN A 633 -0.75 14.97 -22.06
N GLY A 634 -1.06 15.69 -20.98
CA GLY A 634 -2.41 15.72 -20.42
C GLY A 634 -3.46 16.30 -21.36
N ILE A 635 -3.10 17.32 -22.16
CA ILE A 635 -4.01 17.92 -23.16
C ILE A 635 -4.39 16.90 -24.26
N PRO A 636 -3.44 16.25 -24.96
CA PRO A 636 -3.78 15.21 -25.93
C PRO A 636 -4.61 14.06 -25.35
N LEU A 637 -4.23 13.56 -24.16
CA LEU A 637 -4.96 12.47 -23.49
C LEU A 637 -6.42 12.86 -23.20
N ALA A 638 -6.66 14.10 -22.76
CA ALA A 638 -8.01 14.61 -22.51
C ALA A 638 -8.84 14.75 -23.79
N ILE A 639 -8.24 15.22 -24.89
CA ILE A 639 -8.93 15.29 -26.19
C ILE A 639 -9.30 13.88 -26.66
N GLU A 640 -8.38 12.92 -26.55
CA GLU A 640 -8.62 11.52 -26.90
C GLU A 640 -9.74 10.91 -26.06
N ALA A 641 -9.76 11.15 -24.74
CA ALA A 641 -10.82 10.66 -23.86
C ALA A 641 -12.21 11.18 -24.25
N LEU A 642 -12.33 12.45 -24.68
CA LEU A 642 -13.58 13.01 -25.20
C LEU A 642 -14.03 12.33 -26.51
N CYS A 643 -13.08 11.92 -27.36
CA CYS A 643 -13.35 11.22 -28.62
C CYS A 643 -13.75 9.75 -28.43
N VAL A 644 -13.04 9.04 -27.55
CA VAL A 644 -13.21 7.59 -27.34
C VAL A 644 -14.45 7.31 -26.47
N HIS A 645 -14.64 8.05 -25.39
CA HIS A 645 -15.67 7.75 -24.37
C HIS A 645 -16.96 8.57 -24.51
N ARG A 646 -17.47 8.64 -25.73
CA ARG A 646 -18.65 9.40 -26.17
C ARG A 646 -19.90 9.23 -25.32
N ALA A 647 -20.13 8.02 -24.82
CA ALA A 647 -21.35 7.68 -24.09
C ALA A 647 -21.23 7.87 -22.56
N GLN A 648 -20.04 8.22 -22.06
CA GLN A 648 -19.76 8.26 -20.63
C GLN A 648 -19.94 9.67 -20.07
N ARG A 649 -21.18 9.99 -19.71
CA ARG A 649 -21.63 11.32 -19.25
C ARG A 649 -20.71 11.97 -18.20
N TYR A 650 -20.36 11.23 -17.16
CA TYR A 650 -19.49 11.73 -16.09
C TYR A 650 -18.08 12.04 -16.59
N LEU A 651 -17.51 11.15 -17.41
CA LEU A 651 -16.18 11.31 -17.95
C LEU A 651 -16.12 12.55 -18.84
N LEU A 652 -17.05 12.70 -19.79
CA LEU A 652 -17.12 13.88 -20.66
C LEU A 652 -17.13 15.19 -19.86
N ARG A 653 -17.94 15.25 -18.79
CA ARG A 653 -18.04 16.43 -17.95
C ARG A 653 -16.71 16.76 -17.25
N TYR A 654 -16.11 15.77 -16.57
CA TYR A 654 -14.88 16.01 -15.80
C TYR A 654 -13.66 16.25 -16.69
N THR A 655 -13.56 15.60 -17.85
CA THR A 655 -12.51 15.88 -18.83
C THR A 655 -12.64 17.31 -19.37
N ALA A 656 -13.86 17.76 -19.70
CA ALA A 656 -14.08 19.13 -20.13
C ALA A 656 -13.76 20.16 -19.04
N PHE A 657 -14.10 19.87 -17.78
CA PHE A 657 -13.71 20.73 -16.66
C PHE A 657 -12.19 20.79 -16.44
N ALA A 658 -11.48 19.66 -16.52
CA ALA A 658 -10.02 19.64 -16.42
C ALA A 658 -9.38 20.51 -17.52
N LEU A 659 -9.82 20.36 -18.78
CA LEU A 659 -9.38 21.21 -19.89
C LEU A 659 -9.73 22.68 -19.67
N SER A 660 -10.90 23.00 -19.07
CA SER A 660 -11.28 24.39 -18.80
C SER A 660 -10.34 25.06 -17.80
N CYS A 661 -9.84 24.33 -16.78
CA CYS A 661 -8.84 24.86 -15.86
C CYS A 661 -7.55 25.24 -16.60
N VAL A 662 -7.09 24.37 -17.50
CA VAL A 662 -5.87 24.55 -18.28
C VAL A 662 -6.02 25.69 -19.30
N ALA A 663 -7.19 25.77 -19.95
CA ALA A 663 -7.53 26.85 -20.88
C ALA A 663 -7.61 28.21 -20.19
N HIS A 664 -8.07 28.26 -18.94
CA HIS A 664 -8.13 29.50 -18.16
C HIS A 664 -6.74 30.07 -17.82
N GLU A 665 -5.73 29.21 -17.67
CA GLU A 665 -4.42 29.60 -17.14
C GLU A 665 -3.53 30.29 -18.17
N ASP A 666 -3.45 29.77 -19.40
CA ASP A 666 -2.51 30.27 -20.42
C ASP A 666 -3.03 30.08 -21.85
N ALA A 667 -2.93 31.14 -22.66
CA ALA A 667 -3.30 31.16 -24.08
C ALA A 667 -2.47 30.18 -24.94
N ARG A 668 -1.25 29.82 -24.51
CA ARG A 668 -0.44 28.78 -25.15
C ARG A 668 -1.13 27.42 -25.09
N HIS A 669 -1.78 27.09 -23.97
CA HIS A 669 -2.52 25.84 -23.83
C HIS A 669 -3.77 25.83 -24.71
N VAL A 670 -4.52 26.94 -24.77
CA VAL A 670 -5.67 27.09 -25.70
C VAL A 670 -5.23 26.86 -27.14
N SER A 671 -4.09 27.43 -27.54
CA SER A 671 -3.52 27.22 -28.86
C SER A 671 -3.15 25.76 -29.12
N ALA A 672 -2.60 25.07 -28.12
CA ALA A 672 -2.30 23.64 -28.21
C ALA A 672 -3.58 22.79 -28.34
N MET A 673 -4.63 23.10 -27.58
CA MET A 673 -5.91 22.37 -27.66
C MET A 673 -6.57 22.51 -29.04
N ILE A 674 -6.58 23.72 -29.61
CA ILE A 674 -7.18 23.98 -30.94
C ILE A 674 -6.40 23.29 -32.04
N ARG A 675 -5.06 23.32 -31.99
CA ARG A 675 -4.23 22.53 -32.90
C ARG A 675 -4.45 21.02 -32.74
N GLY A 676 -4.80 20.58 -31.53
CA GLY A 676 -5.21 19.20 -31.22
C GLY A 676 -6.63 18.84 -31.67
N GLY A 677 -7.37 19.75 -32.31
CA GLY A 677 -8.71 19.48 -32.83
C GLY A 677 -9.84 19.59 -31.79
N ILE A 678 -9.61 20.24 -30.64
CA ILE A 678 -10.66 20.34 -29.59
C ILE A 678 -11.95 21.00 -30.09
N ALA A 679 -11.86 21.89 -31.09
CA ALA A 679 -13.01 22.64 -31.59
C ALA A 679 -14.08 21.71 -32.18
N ASP A 680 -13.68 20.82 -33.10
CA ASP A 680 -14.57 19.85 -33.73
C ASP A 680 -15.12 18.86 -32.69
N VAL A 681 -14.26 18.42 -31.76
CA VAL A 681 -14.65 17.51 -30.68
C VAL A 681 -15.75 18.12 -29.81
N ILE A 682 -15.58 19.37 -29.37
CA ILE A 682 -16.60 20.07 -28.56
C ILE A 682 -17.91 20.23 -29.33
N VAL A 683 -17.84 20.66 -30.60
CA VAL A 683 -19.01 20.80 -31.48
C VAL A 683 -19.79 19.49 -31.56
N ASP A 684 -19.11 18.39 -31.86
CA ASP A 684 -19.72 17.07 -31.97
C ASP A 684 -20.32 16.64 -30.62
N ARG A 685 -19.57 16.80 -29.52
CA ARG A 685 -20.04 16.42 -28.18
C ARG A 685 -21.25 17.25 -27.74
N MET A 686 -21.28 18.55 -28.04
CA MET A 686 -22.40 19.44 -27.71
C MET A 686 -23.65 19.10 -28.52
N ASN A 687 -23.50 18.76 -29.81
CA ASN A 687 -24.60 18.28 -30.65
C ASN A 687 -25.19 16.96 -30.13
N GLU A 688 -24.33 15.99 -29.78
CA GLU A 688 -24.77 14.67 -29.29
C GLU A 688 -25.42 14.72 -27.90
N ASN A 689 -25.16 15.77 -27.11
CA ASN A 689 -25.59 15.88 -25.71
C ASN A 689 -26.44 17.13 -25.44
N GLU A 690 -27.14 17.67 -26.43
CA GLU A 690 -27.97 18.88 -26.27
C GLU A 690 -29.11 18.69 -25.24
N ASP A 691 -29.58 17.46 -25.04
CA ASP A 691 -30.63 17.12 -24.07
C ASP A 691 -30.08 16.76 -22.68
N ASP A 692 -28.76 16.76 -22.49
CA ASP A 692 -28.10 16.39 -21.23
C ASP A 692 -27.43 17.60 -20.54
N PRO A 693 -28.16 18.35 -19.69
CA PRO A 693 -27.61 19.53 -19.04
C PRO A 693 -26.42 19.22 -18.12
N PHE A 694 -26.29 17.97 -17.65
CA PHE A 694 -25.17 17.57 -16.81
C PHE A 694 -23.86 17.55 -17.59
N VAL A 695 -23.83 16.91 -18.77
CA VAL A 695 -22.66 16.87 -19.66
C VAL A 695 -22.42 18.25 -20.26
N PHE A 696 -23.48 18.89 -20.70
CA PHE A 696 -23.42 20.16 -21.41
C PHE A 696 -22.77 21.26 -20.57
N LEU A 697 -22.99 21.28 -19.26
CA LEU A 697 -22.30 22.21 -18.36
C LEU A 697 -20.77 22.12 -18.44
N GLY A 698 -20.20 20.91 -18.52
CA GLY A 698 -18.76 20.73 -18.70
C GLY A 698 -18.28 21.31 -20.02
N LEU A 699 -18.95 20.93 -21.12
CA LEU A 699 -18.61 21.35 -22.48
C LEU A 699 -18.75 22.86 -22.68
N ALA A 700 -19.84 23.46 -22.21
CA ALA A 700 -20.08 24.90 -22.28
C ALA A 700 -19.07 25.69 -21.43
N THR A 701 -18.61 25.13 -20.30
CA THR A 701 -17.57 25.77 -19.48
C THR A 701 -16.24 25.78 -20.22
N LEU A 702 -15.85 24.65 -20.83
CA LEU A 702 -14.67 24.59 -21.67
C LEU A 702 -14.76 25.57 -22.84
N LEU A 703 -15.89 25.61 -23.56
CA LEU A 703 -16.12 26.55 -24.66
C LEU A 703 -15.97 28.00 -24.20
N ARG A 704 -16.55 28.36 -23.05
CA ARG A 704 -16.41 29.70 -22.47
C ARG A 704 -14.95 30.07 -22.24
N GLU A 705 -14.15 29.19 -21.64
CA GLU A 705 -12.74 29.46 -21.37
C GLU A 705 -11.91 29.55 -22.65
N LEU A 706 -12.18 28.71 -23.64
CA LEU A 706 -11.55 28.80 -24.95
C LEU A 706 -11.82 30.17 -25.58
N LEU A 707 -13.07 30.63 -25.60
CA LEU A 707 -13.46 31.93 -26.15
C LEU A 707 -12.94 33.11 -25.33
N TYR A 708 -12.81 32.97 -24.01
CA TYR A 708 -12.41 34.05 -23.13
C TYR A 708 -11.02 34.60 -23.43
N LEU A 709 -10.04 33.70 -23.61
CA LEU A 709 -8.68 34.12 -23.93
C LEU A 709 -8.54 34.72 -25.34
N PHE A 710 -9.43 34.39 -26.28
CA PHE A 710 -9.48 35.06 -27.58
C PHE A 710 -10.01 36.49 -27.49
N GLY A 711 -11.02 36.73 -26.65
CA GLY A 711 -11.58 38.07 -26.48
C GLY A 711 -10.65 39.04 -25.74
N SER A 712 -9.88 38.52 -24.77
CA SER A 712 -9.00 39.35 -23.92
C SER A 712 -7.79 39.92 -24.67
N GLY A 713 -7.24 39.18 -25.64
CA GLY A 713 -6.08 39.62 -26.43
C GLY A 713 -6.32 40.89 -27.24
N VAL A 714 -7.59 41.23 -27.52
CA VAL A 714 -7.97 42.43 -28.30
C VAL A 714 -7.85 43.72 -27.48
N LEU A 715 -7.94 43.65 -26.15
CA LEU A 715 -7.90 44.84 -25.28
C LEU A 715 -6.48 45.29 -24.88
N LEU A 716 -5.49 44.39 -24.96
CA LEU A 716 -4.12 44.69 -24.48
C LEU A 716 -3.20 45.33 -25.54
N PHE A 717 -3.59 45.34 -26.82
CA PHE A 717 -2.73 45.82 -27.92
C PHE A 717 -3.03 47.24 -28.44
N THR A 718 -3.98 47.98 -27.84
CA THR A 718 -4.41 49.28 -28.36
C THR A 718 -3.93 50.51 -27.57
N GLY A 719 -2.86 50.42 -26.78
CA GLY A 719 -2.37 51.58 -26.01
C GLY A 719 -0.86 51.66 -25.87
N ASP A 720 -0.22 52.54 -26.66
CA ASP A 720 1.14 53.07 -26.41
C ASP A 720 1.14 53.97 -25.16
N ALA A 721 0.91 53.40 -23.97
CA ALA A 721 1.09 54.09 -22.70
C ALA A 721 2.34 53.54 -21.98
N PRO A 722 3.22 54.41 -21.43
CA PRO A 722 4.50 53.98 -20.88
C PRO A 722 4.32 53.11 -19.64
N SER A 723 5.07 52.01 -19.67
CA SER A 723 5.24 50.98 -18.64
C SER A 723 5.63 51.57 -17.29
N ASP A 724 4.68 51.71 -16.37
CA ASP A 724 4.94 51.68 -14.94
C ASP A 724 3.93 50.78 -14.23
N ALA A 725 4.45 49.67 -13.73
CA ALA A 725 3.94 48.80 -12.69
C ALA A 725 2.41 48.66 -12.57
N CYS A 726 1.82 47.76 -13.37
CA CYS A 726 0.55 47.13 -13.02
C CYS A 726 0.79 45.65 -12.74
N ALA A 727 0.89 45.31 -11.45
CA ALA A 727 0.50 43.99 -10.99
C ALA A 727 -0.99 43.84 -11.32
N LEU A 728 -1.28 43.11 -12.39
CA LEU A 728 -2.61 42.82 -12.86
C LEU A 728 -3.26 41.86 -11.85
N GLU A 729 -3.84 42.39 -10.78
CA GLU A 729 -4.86 41.67 -10.02
C GLU A 729 -5.97 41.36 -11.02
N VAL A 730 -6.02 40.10 -11.44
CA VAL A 730 -7.15 39.50 -12.13
C VAL A 730 -8.31 39.56 -11.15
N ALA A 731 -8.98 40.72 -11.09
CA ALA A 731 -10.25 40.87 -10.45
C ALA A 731 -11.21 39.92 -11.19
N THR A 732 -11.41 38.73 -10.61
CA THR A 732 -12.53 37.87 -10.96
C THR A 732 -13.75 38.75 -11.09
N TRP A 733 -14.46 38.67 -12.22
CA TRP A 733 -15.64 39.47 -12.55
C TRP A 733 -16.86 39.18 -11.65
N ALA A 734 -16.60 38.67 -10.44
CA ALA A 734 -17.53 38.27 -9.42
C ALA A 734 -18.21 39.48 -8.74
N ASP A 735 -17.72 40.71 -8.91
CA ASP A 735 -18.28 41.86 -8.19
C ASP A 735 -18.52 43.06 -9.12
N GLY A 736 -19.64 43.01 -9.87
CA GLY A 736 -20.36 44.21 -10.33
C GLY A 736 -19.69 45.13 -11.35
N ALA A 737 -18.42 44.94 -11.71
CA ALA A 737 -17.71 45.82 -12.63
C ALA A 737 -18.48 45.97 -13.96
N PRO A 738 -18.69 47.20 -14.46
CA PRO A 738 -19.26 47.41 -15.77
C PRO A 738 -18.31 46.83 -16.82
N MET A 739 -18.84 45.99 -17.70
CA MET A 739 -18.16 45.58 -18.93
C MET A 739 -17.63 46.85 -19.63
N PRO A 740 -16.36 46.90 -20.08
CA PRO A 740 -15.88 48.02 -20.87
C PRO A 740 -16.83 48.23 -22.06
N LEU A 741 -17.18 49.50 -22.29
CA LEU A 741 -18.09 49.89 -23.36
C LEU A 741 -17.47 49.48 -24.70
N TRP A 742 -18.01 48.43 -25.32
CA TRP A 742 -17.52 47.91 -26.59
C TRP A 742 -17.91 48.85 -27.73
N ASP A 743 -16.93 49.53 -28.32
CA ASP A 743 -17.10 50.26 -29.57
C ASP A 743 -17.08 49.27 -30.75
N ALA A 744 -18.27 49.04 -31.33
CA ALA A 744 -18.48 48.11 -32.45
C ALA A 744 -17.72 48.48 -33.75
N SER A 745 -17.09 49.66 -33.81
CA SER A 745 -16.34 50.11 -34.99
C SER A 745 -14.89 49.60 -35.06
N ASN A 746 -14.39 48.97 -33.99
CA ASN A 746 -13.03 48.43 -33.90
C ASN A 746 -13.02 46.89 -33.78
N CYS A 747 -13.85 46.19 -34.55
CA CYS A 747 -13.75 44.73 -34.73
C CYS A 747 -12.44 44.40 -35.47
N CYS A 748 -11.34 44.44 -34.72
CA CYS A 748 -10.01 44.03 -35.12
C CYS A 748 -9.98 42.52 -35.29
N SER A 749 -9.58 42.11 -36.49
CA SER A 749 -8.90 40.86 -36.83
C SER A 749 -8.56 39.97 -35.62
N CYS A 750 -9.39 38.95 -35.38
CA CYS A 750 -9.02 37.75 -34.63
C CYS A 750 -7.94 36.96 -35.42
N SER A 751 -6.84 37.61 -35.83
CA SER A 751 -5.95 37.21 -36.93
C SER A 751 -4.98 36.08 -36.64
N GLY A 752 -5.09 35.43 -35.48
CA GLY A 752 -4.44 34.15 -35.31
C GLY A 752 -5.19 33.09 -36.11
N GLU A 753 -4.49 32.37 -37.00
CA GLU A 753 -5.03 31.21 -37.73
C GLU A 753 -5.80 30.24 -36.81
N VAL A 754 -5.34 30.12 -35.56
CA VAL A 754 -5.94 29.32 -34.49
C VAL A 754 -7.33 29.83 -34.06
N GLY A 755 -7.50 31.14 -33.85
CA GLY A 755 -8.79 31.71 -33.45
C GLY A 755 -9.82 31.65 -34.58
N GLY A 756 -9.37 31.89 -35.81
CA GLY A 756 -10.20 31.70 -37.00
C GLY A 756 -10.67 30.25 -37.18
N ALA A 757 -9.80 29.27 -36.93
CA ALA A 757 -10.16 27.85 -36.97
C ALA A 757 -11.21 27.48 -35.92
N LEU A 758 -11.04 27.93 -34.67
CA LEU A 758 -12.05 27.72 -33.62
C LEU A 758 -13.40 28.33 -34.02
N LEU A 759 -13.42 29.61 -34.42
CA LEU A 759 -14.66 30.29 -34.78
C LEU A 759 -15.35 29.62 -35.98
N ALA A 760 -14.58 29.22 -37.01
CA ALA A 760 -15.11 28.52 -38.17
C ALA A 760 -15.79 27.19 -37.79
N ALA A 761 -15.16 26.39 -36.95
CA ALA A 761 -15.74 25.13 -36.46
C ALA A 761 -17.02 25.36 -35.65
N LEU A 762 -17.04 26.37 -34.77
CA LEU A 762 -18.22 26.70 -33.97
C LEU A 762 -19.41 27.19 -34.81
N ILE A 763 -19.15 27.94 -35.89
CA ILE A 763 -20.17 28.40 -36.84
C ILE A 763 -20.70 27.23 -37.68
N ASP A 764 -19.80 26.41 -38.25
CA ASP A 764 -20.21 25.26 -39.05
C ASP A 764 -21.04 24.26 -38.23
N GLY A 765 -20.62 24.07 -36.97
CA GLY A 765 -21.30 23.29 -35.95
C GLY A 765 -22.61 23.86 -35.40
N LYS A 766 -22.98 25.10 -35.79
CA LYS A 766 -24.17 25.82 -35.29
C LYS A 766 -24.26 25.90 -33.78
N VAL A 767 -23.12 26.09 -33.10
CA VAL A 767 -23.03 26.04 -31.63
C VAL A 767 -23.90 27.11 -30.96
N LEU A 768 -24.07 28.28 -31.59
CA LEU A 768 -24.97 29.32 -31.08
C LEU A 768 -26.43 28.84 -31.01
N THR A 769 -26.89 28.12 -32.04
CA THR A 769 -28.22 27.50 -32.05
C THR A 769 -28.37 26.46 -30.94
N ILE A 770 -27.35 25.60 -30.74
CA ILE A 770 -27.36 24.57 -29.68
C ILE A 770 -27.43 25.23 -28.29
N LEU A 771 -26.57 26.21 -28.02
CA LEU A 771 -26.59 26.99 -26.78
C LEU A 771 -27.96 27.60 -26.53
N GLY A 772 -28.59 28.16 -27.56
CA GLY A 772 -29.93 28.74 -27.47
C GLY A 772 -31.03 27.73 -27.14
N LYS A 773 -30.96 26.50 -27.68
CA LYS A 773 -31.88 25.41 -27.33
C LYS A 773 -31.72 24.98 -25.87
N VAL A 774 -30.49 24.76 -25.42
CA VAL A 774 -30.21 24.38 -24.02
C VAL A 774 -30.67 25.47 -23.06
N MET A 775 -30.37 26.74 -23.38
CA MET A 775 -30.88 27.87 -22.61
C MET A 775 -32.41 27.92 -22.58
N ALA A 776 -33.09 27.59 -23.69
CA ALA A 776 -34.55 27.55 -23.74
C ALA A 776 -35.10 26.46 -22.81
N CYS A 777 -34.53 25.26 -22.89
CA CYS A 777 -34.92 24.12 -22.04
C CYS A 777 -34.72 24.44 -20.56
N GLU A 778 -33.51 24.89 -20.18
CA GLU A 778 -33.19 25.18 -18.78
C GLU A 778 -33.91 26.41 -18.22
N SER A 779 -34.36 27.33 -19.08
CA SER A 779 -35.17 28.48 -18.64
C SER A 779 -36.51 28.08 -18.03
N LEU A 780 -36.99 26.86 -18.31
CA LEU A 780 -38.24 26.30 -17.77
C LEU A 780 -38.04 25.63 -16.41
N ASN A 781 -36.80 25.27 -16.04
CA ASN A 781 -36.46 24.57 -14.81
C ASN A 781 -36.30 25.56 -13.64
N HIS A 782 -37.41 26.14 -13.20
CA HIS A 782 -37.41 27.10 -12.10
C HIS A 782 -36.77 26.52 -10.82
N TYR A 783 -35.93 27.32 -10.15
CA TYR A 783 -35.34 27.04 -8.83
C TYR A 783 -34.23 25.98 -8.76
N SER A 784 -33.73 25.45 -9.88
CA SER A 784 -32.55 24.58 -9.87
C SER A 784 -31.26 25.40 -9.89
N THR A 785 -30.41 25.27 -8.86
CA THR A 785 -29.09 25.91 -8.85
C THR A 785 -28.22 25.44 -10.01
N ALA A 786 -28.34 24.17 -10.41
CA ALA A 786 -27.62 23.64 -11.57
C ALA A 786 -28.08 24.28 -12.88
N ALA A 787 -29.39 24.49 -13.06
CA ALA A 787 -29.94 25.19 -14.22
C ALA A 787 -29.44 26.64 -14.28
N MET A 788 -29.40 27.34 -13.13
CA MET A 788 -28.86 28.71 -13.08
C MET A 788 -27.38 28.78 -13.44
N THR A 789 -26.57 27.83 -12.94
CA THR A 789 -25.15 27.75 -13.31
C THR A 789 -24.99 27.52 -14.81
N LEU A 790 -25.75 26.58 -15.37
CA LEU A 790 -25.71 26.27 -16.80
C LEU A 790 -26.17 27.46 -17.66
N LEU A 791 -27.27 28.11 -17.31
CA LEU A 791 -27.74 29.33 -17.98
C LEU A 791 -26.70 30.45 -17.92
N GLY A 792 -26.03 30.62 -16.78
CA GLY A 792 -24.96 31.58 -16.61
C GLY A 792 -23.78 31.32 -17.56
N VAL A 793 -23.31 30.08 -17.61
CA VAL A 793 -22.19 29.66 -18.48
C VAL A 793 -22.57 29.76 -19.96
N CYS A 794 -23.75 29.29 -20.35
CA CYS A 794 -24.23 29.40 -21.73
C CYS A 794 -24.40 30.87 -22.15
N SER A 795 -24.93 31.73 -21.29
CA SER A 795 -25.06 33.16 -21.58
C SER A 795 -23.70 33.82 -21.79
N ASP A 796 -22.69 33.45 -20.99
CA ASP A 796 -21.31 33.92 -21.17
C ASP A 796 -20.74 33.45 -22.52
N ALA A 797 -20.87 32.17 -22.84
CA ALA A 797 -20.41 31.62 -24.12
C ALA A 797 -21.09 32.29 -25.32
N VAL A 798 -22.41 32.53 -25.25
CA VAL A 798 -23.17 33.26 -26.28
C VAL A 798 -22.63 34.68 -26.44
N LEU A 799 -22.45 35.44 -25.34
CA LEU A 799 -21.90 36.79 -25.41
C LEU A 799 -20.52 36.80 -26.06
N MET A 800 -19.64 35.89 -25.69
CA MET A 800 -18.29 35.81 -26.27
C MET A 800 -18.33 35.44 -27.76
N LEU A 801 -19.18 34.50 -28.16
CA LEU A 801 -19.38 34.17 -29.59
C LEU A 801 -19.86 35.37 -30.40
N LEU A 802 -20.83 36.12 -29.88
CA LEU A 802 -21.34 37.33 -30.54
C LEU A 802 -20.27 38.42 -30.66
N SER A 803 -19.41 38.54 -29.65
CA SER A 803 -18.28 39.47 -29.67
C SER A 803 -17.17 39.05 -30.66
N CYS A 804 -16.98 37.75 -30.89
CA CYS A 804 -15.93 37.24 -31.77
C CYS A 804 -16.33 37.16 -33.26
N GLY A 805 -17.61 37.00 -33.59
CA GLY A 805 -18.05 36.63 -34.95
C GLY A 805 -19.41 37.18 -35.38
N ALA A 806 -19.71 38.42 -34.99
CA ALA A 806 -20.96 39.12 -35.29
C ALA A 806 -21.40 39.04 -36.76
N THR A 807 -20.46 39.18 -37.69
CA THR A 807 -20.74 39.23 -39.14
C THR A 807 -21.06 37.86 -39.71
N GLU A 808 -20.36 36.83 -39.25
CA GLU A 808 -20.47 35.45 -39.72
C GLU A 808 -21.70 34.75 -39.13
N LEU A 809 -22.04 35.08 -37.88
CA LEU A 809 -23.21 34.56 -37.16
C LEU A 809 -24.53 35.22 -37.59
N LYS A 810 -24.50 36.19 -38.52
CA LYS A 810 -25.70 36.93 -38.97
C LYS A 810 -26.85 36.02 -39.41
N ARG A 811 -26.56 34.85 -40.00
CA ARG A 811 -27.60 33.88 -40.39
C ARG A 811 -28.30 33.23 -39.20
N GLU A 812 -27.57 32.91 -38.14
CA GLU A 812 -28.15 32.33 -36.92
C GLU A 812 -28.83 33.39 -36.05
N LEU A 813 -28.31 34.62 -36.06
CA LEU A 813 -28.87 35.78 -35.36
C LEU A 813 -30.29 36.16 -35.80
N VAL A 814 -30.70 35.80 -37.03
CA VAL A 814 -32.07 36.02 -37.51
C VAL A 814 -33.08 35.09 -36.81
N SER A 815 -32.62 34.03 -36.13
CA SER A 815 -33.49 33.15 -35.37
C SER A 815 -34.13 33.89 -34.19
N THR A 816 -35.45 34.06 -34.22
CA THR A 816 -36.23 34.67 -33.14
C THR A 816 -36.16 33.88 -31.83
N THR A 817 -35.70 32.63 -31.88
CA THR A 817 -35.71 31.67 -30.78
C THR A 817 -34.81 32.10 -29.62
N LEU A 818 -33.55 32.47 -29.88
CA LEU A 818 -32.61 32.86 -28.80
C LEU A 818 -33.03 34.17 -28.13
N LYS A 819 -33.50 35.16 -28.90
CA LYS A 819 -34.04 36.41 -28.36
C LYS A 819 -35.24 36.14 -27.43
N GLN A 820 -36.17 35.29 -27.86
CA GLN A 820 -37.31 34.90 -27.03
C GLN A 820 -36.86 34.14 -25.77
N THR A 821 -35.88 33.25 -25.89
CA THR A 821 -35.28 32.55 -24.75
C THR A 821 -34.70 33.53 -23.73
N CYS A 822 -33.95 34.55 -24.16
CA CYS A 822 -33.43 35.57 -23.24
C CYS A 822 -34.55 36.34 -22.52
N VAL A 823 -35.63 36.70 -23.23
CA VAL A 823 -36.82 37.33 -22.62
C VAL A 823 -37.46 36.41 -21.58
N ASN A 824 -37.60 35.12 -21.89
CA ASN A 824 -38.14 34.13 -20.96
C ASN A 824 -37.24 33.99 -19.72
N ILE A 825 -35.91 33.96 -19.88
CA ILE A 825 -34.98 33.92 -18.74
C ILE A 825 -35.14 35.16 -17.86
N VAL A 826 -35.26 36.36 -18.46
CA VAL A 826 -35.46 37.61 -17.71
C VAL A 826 -36.75 37.58 -16.89
N GLN A 827 -37.82 37.02 -17.45
CA GLN A 827 -39.10 36.87 -16.75
C GLN A 827 -39.03 35.80 -15.65
N ASN A 828 -38.39 34.66 -15.93
CA ASN A 828 -38.36 33.50 -15.05
C ASN A 828 -37.35 33.62 -13.90
N PHE A 829 -36.28 34.42 -14.06
CA PHE A 829 -35.18 34.57 -13.10
C PHE A 829 -34.96 36.03 -12.68
N SER A 830 -36.04 36.74 -12.36
CA SER A 830 -36.03 38.17 -12.01
C SER A 830 -35.22 38.55 -10.76
N THR A 831 -34.82 37.58 -9.94
CA THR A 831 -33.98 37.79 -8.75
C THR A 831 -32.48 37.71 -9.02
N GLU A 832 -32.07 37.07 -10.13
CA GLU A 832 -30.68 36.75 -10.42
C GLU A 832 -29.99 37.86 -11.23
N LYS A 833 -29.57 38.93 -10.55
CA LYS A 833 -29.02 40.15 -11.15
C LYS A 833 -27.92 39.90 -12.20
N VAL A 834 -27.03 38.93 -11.96
CA VAL A 834 -25.91 38.62 -12.87
C VAL A 834 -26.42 38.01 -14.17
N LEU A 835 -27.34 37.04 -14.08
CA LEU A 835 -27.95 36.40 -15.25
C LEU A 835 -28.80 37.40 -16.05
N LEU A 836 -29.56 38.25 -15.36
CA LEU A 836 -30.34 39.33 -15.98
C LEU A 836 -29.46 40.31 -16.75
N LYS A 837 -28.34 40.74 -16.16
CA LYS A 837 -27.39 41.65 -16.82
C LYS A 837 -26.86 41.02 -18.12
N ARG A 838 -26.45 39.74 -18.07
CA ARG A 838 -25.92 39.01 -19.22
C ARG A 838 -26.96 38.81 -20.32
N THR A 839 -28.15 38.35 -19.97
CA THR A 839 -29.24 38.15 -20.94
C THR A 839 -29.71 39.46 -21.57
N GLN A 840 -29.75 40.56 -20.80
CA GLN A 840 -30.03 41.88 -21.35
C GLN A 840 -28.94 42.36 -22.30
N GLN A 841 -27.66 42.08 -22.01
CA GLN A 841 -26.56 42.38 -22.93
C GLN A 841 -26.73 41.62 -24.24
N ILE A 842 -27.10 40.33 -24.20
CA ILE A 842 -27.39 39.54 -25.40
C ILE A 842 -28.50 40.22 -26.20
N VAL A 843 -29.63 40.56 -25.57
CA VAL A 843 -30.77 41.23 -26.23
C VAL A 843 -30.37 42.58 -26.86
N ASN A 844 -29.51 43.35 -26.19
CA ASN A 844 -29.03 44.63 -26.70
C ASN A 844 -28.17 44.44 -27.97
N VAL A 845 -27.28 43.44 -27.96
CA VAL A 845 -26.47 43.07 -29.13
C VAL A 845 -27.36 42.64 -30.31
N PHE A 846 -28.39 41.84 -30.06
CA PHE A 846 -29.39 41.51 -31.10
C PHE A 846 -30.11 42.76 -31.65
N SER A 847 -30.38 43.74 -30.79
CA SER A 847 -31.08 44.96 -31.18
C SER A 847 -30.20 45.92 -31.99
N SER A 848 -28.88 45.83 -31.88
CA SER A 848 -27.95 46.59 -32.75
C SER A 848 -27.78 46.00 -34.15
N PHE A 849 -28.15 44.73 -34.37
CA PHE A 849 -28.07 44.08 -35.68
C PHE A 849 -29.37 44.15 -36.51
N ALA A 850 -30.50 44.42 -35.85
CA ALA A 850 -31.81 44.61 -36.48
C ALA A 850 -31.98 46.07 -36.93
#